data_AF-A0A6G0SU61-F1
#
_entry.id   AF-A0A6G0SU61-F1
#
_cell.length_a   1.000
_cell.length_b   1.000
_cell.length_c   1.000
_cell.angle_alpha   90.00
_cell.angle_beta   90.00
_cell.angle_gamma   90.00
#
_symmetry.space_group_name_H-M   'P 1'
#
loop_
_entity.id
_entity.type
_entity.pdbx_description
1 polymer ?
#
loop_
_entity_poly.entity_id
_entity_poly.type
_entity_poly.pdbx_seq_one_letter_code
_entity_poly.pdbx_strand_id
1 'polypeptide(L)'
;MNSLIQWNLNVNNLKPSIICLQETNLKPNHNATMKNYQGYFKERQTNPNRASGGVAILVKNNIKSSPIPIISELEQLPSPYIMVGDFNSRNTNWGCNHTDPRGKIIEKIIDDENITLLNNGTFTRHNSSKGTFSAIDLSLASPSISPYLSWEKQSAYPLQHKQMEPKKSKLDTIFRHSRQKSENQMLNNELNTDDIDTIVKQFTSIITEAAHKSIGKTITHPKKTPVPWWSKECNNAIKNYKKALNRYKKTKTIPDHINFKKAKALSRRIIKHQNIESWKKLINDLTPNTPIKEAWKKIRLIEGIQFNETPQTLTIGDKTYHSSLEKAEALAEIFEKNSSDENYSPEFRNSKSKNETDNPITKSRLNVIRAISNRTWGANSIIIMRTYKSLVLSVIDYGSVIYGAAPEAILKSLDPIHNQGIRLSIGAFKTSPIPSILCEANTPPLEIRRNMLTYKFALKRLADKNNAISPYLFNTSPPSLHLKKNQPISTRIKKWLDTTNTPLPKLLSPTPYIFPPWKMNLNTNTSMIQEIQNIEPSEIPKHFNDIILKNFCNHKIIYTDGSKSNVKTGLAIITDEETFKFSSLEINSIFTIEALAILKAIELTEQNWKNIKSFLIASDSLSSILAIQNQGTANEIIKNIQERASSLAPRSVTFMWIPAHKNIPGNEKADVAAKEAASTNINIPKLDLSSFKDTARNSLINSKKIHQRLWDQELNNKLHKIKPFLSPNPNPPSSTRRQQVIWTRMKIGHTNISHVHLMRRESRPNCEFCNSAPISTAHLLLECSNLSEQRKIFPHLTLRDILTNDCTFFSAGISDISSKKQSDTSCGCKNGRPKQYCNHFPSELLDLYILTSQHFDGNKQNTRERIILIGRSVMSLALFLHALRII
;
A
#
# COMPACT_ATOMS: atom_id res chain seq x y z
N MET A 1 17.60 54.51 12.16
CA MET A 1 18.22 55.81 11.82
C MET A 1 19.49 55.66 10.96
N ASN A 2 20.40 54.72 11.24
CA ASN A 2 21.64 54.57 10.48
C ASN A 2 21.48 54.22 8.99
N SER A 3 20.47 53.45 8.59
CA SER A 3 20.27 53.01 7.20
C SER A 3 19.89 54.15 6.22
N LEU A 4 19.02 55.07 6.65
CA LEU A 4 18.53 56.17 5.81
C LEU A 4 19.60 57.27 5.62
N ILE A 5 20.42 57.53 6.64
CA ILE A 5 21.52 58.49 6.58
C ILE A 5 22.63 57.96 5.66
N GLN A 6 22.98 56.68 5.80
CA GLN A 6 24.00 56.02 4.97
C GLN A 6 23.54 55.87 3.50
N TRP A 7 22.25 55.64 3.27
CA TRP A 7 21.65 55.63 1.93
C TRP A 7 21.73 57.01 1.26
N ASN A 8 21.34 58.08 1.96
CA ASN A 8 21.45 59.45 1.43
C ASN A 8 22.90 59.85 1.12
N LEU A 9 23.86 59.49 1.98
CA LEU A 9 25.29 59.73 1.74
C LEU A 9 25.80 59.00 0.48
N ASN A 10 25.40 57.74 0.27
CA ASN A 10 25.83 56.96 -0.89
C ASN A 10 25.19 57.42 -2.20
N VAL A 11 23.91 57.79 -2.20
CA VAL A 11 23.24 58.35 -3.40
C VAL A 11 23.89 59.67 -3.81
N ASN A 12 24.28 60.50 -2.84
CA ASN A 12 24.99 61.76 -3.09
C ASN A 12 26.43 61.56 -3.60
N ASN A 13 27.13 60.53 -3.10
CA ASN A 13 28.51 60.21 -3.51
C ASN A 13 28.59 59.50 -4.88
N LEU A 14 27.74 58.51 -5.12
CA LEU A 14 27.78 57.68 -6.34
C LEU A 14 27.05 58.33 -7.52
N LYS A 15 26.11 59.26 -7.25
CA LYS A 15 25.27 59.94 -8.24
C LYS A 15 24.72 58.99 -9.33
N PRO A 16 24.09 57.86 -8.96
CA PRO A 16 23.71 56.81 -9.90
C PRO A 16 22.74 57.31 -10.99
N SER A 17 22.82 56.71 -12.17
CA SER A 17 21.88 57.00 -13.27
C SER A 17 20.52 56.35 -13.05
N ILE A 18 20.51 55.12 -12.50
CA ILE A 18 19.33 54.30 -12.23
C ILE A 18 19.49 53.64 -10.86
N ILE A 19 18.42 53.58 -10.08
CA ILE A 19 18.37 52.92 -8.77
C ILE A 19 17.20 51.94 -8.76
N CYS A 20 17.46 50.66 -8.47
CA CYS A 20 16.42 49.64 -8.33
C CYS A 20 16.24 49.28 -6.85
N LEU A 21 15.05 49.50 -6.30
CA LEU A 21 14.71 49.25 -4.90
C LEU A 21 13.74 48.09 -4.77
N GLN A 22 13.96 47.25 -3.77
CA GLN A 22 13.13 46.11 -3.40
C GLN A 22 12.56 46.35 -2.00
N GLU A 23 11.40 45.76 -1.71
CA GLU A 23 10.69 45.88 -0.43
C GLU A 23 10.43 47.34 0.03
N THR A 24 9.94 48.18 -0.89
CA THR A 24 9.73 49.63 -0.66
C THR A 24 8.80 49.97 0.51
N ASN A 25 7.93 49.02 0.92
CA ASN A 25 7.00 49.12 2.05
C ASN A 25 6.19 50.43 2.06
N LEU A 26 5.76 50.87 0.88
CA LEU A 26 4.92 52.06 0.71
C LEU A 26 3.44 51.70 0.88
N LYS A 27 2.63 52.70 1.24
CA LYS A 27 1.17 52.57 1.25
C LYS A 27 0.63 52.77 -0.18
N PRO A 28 -0.46 52.07 -0.56
CA PRO A 28 -1.15 52.29 -1.82
C PRO A 28 -1.43 53.77 -2.06
N ASN A 29 -1.02 54.27 -3.23
CA ASN A 29 -1.11 55.66 -3.69
C ASN A 29 -0.12 56.66 -3.05
N HIS A 30 0.91 56.20 -2.33
CA HIS A 30 1.95 57.08 -1.81
C HIS A 30 3.10 57.26 -2.82
N ASN A 31 3.15 58.42 -3.48
CA ASN A 31 4.26 58.79 -4.37
C ASN A 31 5.48 59.26 -3.57
N ALA A 32 6.43 58.36 -3.29
CA ALA A 32 7.72 58.76 -2.75
C ALA A 32 8.53 59.52 -3.82
N THR A 33 8.90 60.78 -3.55
CA THR A 33 9.71 61.60 -4.46
C THR A 33 11.15 61.71 -3.96
N MET A 34 12.12 61.52 -4.86
CA MET A 34 13.54 61.75 -4.60
C MET A 34 14.03 62.90 -5.48
N LYS A 35 14.70 63.88 -4.88
CA LYS A 35 15.22 65.05 -5.61
C LYS A 35 16.17 64.60 -6.73
N ASN A 36 15.93 65.07 -7.96
CA ASN A 36 16.66 64.74 -9.20
C ASN A 36 16.39 63.36 -9.83
N TYR A 37 15.40 62.60 -9.35
CA TYR A 37 15.02 61.31 -9.93
C TYR A 37 13.51 61.21 -10.19
N GLN A 38 13.16 60.61 -11.32
CA GLN A 38 11.83 60.16 -11.70
C GLN A 38 11.64 58.71 -11.22
N GLY A 39 10.62 58.47 -10.41
CA GLY A 39 10.34 57.14 -9.85
C GLY A 39 9.21 56.39 -10.54
N TYR A 40 9.40 55.10 -10.77
CA TYR A 40 8.40 54.14 -11.24
C TYR A 40 8.19 53.08 -10.16
N PHE A 41 6.95 52.91 -9.69
CA PHE A 41 6.62 52.08 -8.53
C PHE A 41 5.63 50.96 -8.89
N LYS A 42 5.84 49.76 -8.34
CA LYS A 42 4.91 48.62 -8.44
C LYS A 42 4.71 47.99 -7.06
N GLU A 43 3.47 47.99 -6.59
CA GLU A 43 3.11 47.53 -5.24
C GLU A 43 2.31 46.21 -5.24
N ARG A 44 2.31 45.47 -4.12
CA ARG A 44 1.50 44.26 -3.94
C ARG A 44 0.06 44.61 -3.57
N GLN A 45 -0.90 44.20 -4.40
CA GLN A 45 -2.34 44.39 -4.16
C GLN A 45 -2.90 43.44 -3.09
N THR A 46 -2.44 43.54 -1.84
CA THR A 46 -2.85 42.63 -0.75
C THR A 46 -3.78 43.26 0.29
N ASN A 47 -3.70 44.59 0.52
CA ASN A 47 -4.64 45.33 1.38
C ASN A 47 -4.49 46.86 1.20
N PRO A 48 -5.54 47.65 0.90
CA PRO A 48 -5.43 49.10 0.62
C PRO A 48 -4.96 49.95 1.82
N ASN A 49 -5.12 49.47 3.05
CA ASN A 49 -4.82 50.25 4.27
C ASN A 49 -3.49 49.91 4.95
N ARG A 50 -2.67 49.02 4.38
CA ARG A 50 -1.42 48.57 5.00
C ARG A 50 -0.25 48.72 4.04
N ALA A 51 0.87 49.23 4.54
CA ALA A 51 2.13 49.21 3.82
C ALA A 51 2.47 47.77 3.42
N SER A 52 2.82 47.57 2.15
CA SER A 52 3.09 46.23 1.58
C SER A 52 4.40 46.22 0.81
N GLY A 53 5.05 45.06 0.71
CA GLY A 53 6.29 44.92 -0.06
C GLY A 53 6.06 45.20 -1.55
N GLY A 54 6.82 46.12 -2.12
CA GLY A 54 6.80 46.52 -3.54
C GLY A 54 8.19 46.76 -4.09
N VAL A 55 8.28 47.11 -5.37
CA VAL A 55 9.53 47.42 -6.08
C VAL A 55 9.47 48.82 -6.69
N ALA A 56 10.62 49.48 -6.80
CA ALA A 56 10.71 50.78 -7.45
C ALA A 56 11.96 50.91 -8.31
N ILE A 57 11.85 51.65 -9.42
CA ILE A 57 12.97 52.05 -10.26
C ILE A 57 13.02 53.58 -10.27
N LEU A 58 14.12 54.17 -9.82
CA LEU A 58 14.35 55.61 -9.86
C LEU A 58 15.36 55.92 -10.97
N VAL A 59 14.99 56.77 -11.91
CA VAL A 59 15.82 57.18 -13.05
C VAL A 59 16.15 58.66 -12.91
N LYS A 60 17.40 59.06 -13.11
CA LYS A 60 17.80 60.47 -12.99
C LYS A 60 17.04 61.33 -14.01
N ASN A 61 16.55 62.50 -13.60
CA ASN A 61 15.64 63.34 -14.41
C ASN A 61 16.20 63.76 -15.79
N ASN A 62 17.53 63.71 -15.98
CA ASN A 62 18.18 64.03 -17.24
C ASN A 62 18.25 62.83 -18.22
N ILE A 63 17.76 61.65 -17.83
CA ILE A 63 17.68 60.45 -18.66
C ILE A 63 16.22 60.28 -19.06
N LYS A 64 15.96 60.23 -20.39
CA LYS A 64 14.62 59.94 -20.89
C LYS A 64 14.24 58.50 -20.56
N SER A 65 13.14 58.30 -19.85
CA SER A 65 12.58 56.99 -19.53
C SER A 65 11.05 56.98 -19.64
N SER A 66 10.49 55.81 -19.97
CA SER A 66 9.06 55.57 -20.00
C SER A 66 8.74 54.17 -19.47
N PRO A 67 7.57 53.97 -18.82
CA PRO A 67 7.15 52.66 -18.35
C PRO A 67 6.63 51.82 -19.53
N ILE A 68 7.04 50.54 -19.60
CA ILE A 68 6.54 49.58 -20.58
C ILE A 68 5.53 48.65 -19.88
N PRO A 69 4.26 48.62 -20.30
CA PRO A 69 3.27 47.68 -19.74
C PRO A 69 3.53 46.28 -20.29
N ILE A 70 3.84 45.33 -19.41
CA ILE A 70 3.96 43.90 -19.74
C ILE A 70 2.58 43.28 -19.55
N ILE A 71 1.98 42.74 -20.62
CA ILE A 71 0.56 42.35 -20.66
C ILE A 71 0.36 40.85 -20.39
N SER A 72 1.43 40.04 -20.39
CA SER A 72 1.37 38.62 -20.00
C SER A 72 2.63 38.10 -19.29
N GLU A 73 2.50 37.00 -18.54
CA GLU A 73 3.61 36.31 -17.86
C GLU A 73 4.58 35.58 -18.82
N LEU A 74 4.38 35.69 -20.15
CA LEU A 74 5.08 34.92 -21.19
C LEU A 74 5.69 35.78 -22.32
N GLU A 75 5.79 37.10 -22.16
CA GLU A 75 6.49 37.95 -23.14
C GLU A 75 8.02 37.88 -22.99
N GLN A 76 8.73 37.59 -24.08
CA GLN A 76 10.18 37.75 -24.16
C GLN A 76 10.53 39.25 -24.10
N LEU A 77 11.39 39.64 -23.15
CA LEU A 77 11.85 41.02 -23.03
C LEU A 77 12.68 41.42 -24.27
N PRO A 78 12.45 42.61 -24.86
CA PRO A 78 13.25 43.08 -25.99
C PRO A 78 14.70 43.28 -25.58
N SER A 79 15.64 42.68 -26.32
CA SER A 79 17.09 42.87 -26.13
C SER A 79 17.52 44.25 -26.68
N PRO A 80 18.39 45.02 -25.99
CA PRO A 80 19.08 44.67 -24.75
C PRO A 80 18.25 44.92 -23.48
N TYR A 81 18.38 44.04 -22.48
CA TYR A 81 17.72 44.21 -21.18
C TYR A 81 18.63 43.83 -20.00
N ILE A 82 18.32 44.40 -18.84
CA ILE A 82 18.90 44.05 -17.54
C ILE A 82 17.73 43.78 -16.58
N MET A 83 17.76 42.65 -15.90
CA MET A 83 16.79 42.25 -14.88
C MET A 83 17.50 42.12 -13.54
N VAL A 84 17.06 42.88 -12.54
CA VAL A 84 17.63 42.87 -11.18
C VAL A 84 16.53 42.78 -10.14
N GLY A 85 16.74 41.98 -9.10
CA GLY A 85 15.80 41.91 -7.98
C GLY A 85 16.06 40.77 -7.01
N ASP A 86 15.20 40.68 -6.00
CA ASP A 86 15.18 39.55 -5.06
C ASP A 86 14.32 38.41 -5.64
N PHE A 87 14.98 37.35 -6.09
CA PHE A 87 14.31 36.18 -6.68
C PHE A 87 13.88 35.16 -5.63
N ASN A 88 14.32 35.30 -4.38
CA ASN A 88 14.09 34.33 -3.30
C ASN A 88 14.37 32.88 -3.74
N SER A 89 15.41 32.69 -4.57
CA SER A 89 15.84 31.41 -5.13
C SER A 89 17.27 31.09 -4.70
N ARG A 90 17.55 29.82 -4.42
CA ARG A 90 18.87 29.37 -3.96
C ARG A 90 19.45 28.39 -4.96
N ASN A 91 20.64 28.69 -5.47
CA ASN A 91 21.41 27.79 -6.30
C ASN A 91 22.91 27.95 -6.01
N THR A 92 23.63 26.83 -6.08
CA THR A 92 25.08 26.81 -6.01
C THR A 92 25.74 27.67 -7.10
N ASN A 93 25.11 27.80 -8.27
CA ASN A 93 25.66 28.53 -9.42
C ASN A 93 25.82 30.04 -9.18
N TRP A 94 25.03 30.64 -8.29
CA TRP A 94 25.14 32.07 -7.93
C TRP A 94 25.56 32.31 -6.48
N GLY A 95 26.13 31.29 -5.81
CA GLY A 95 26.80 31.46 -4.51
C GLY A 95 26.01 31.04 -3.27
N CYS A 96 24.94 30.24 -3.40
CA CYS A 96 24.27 29.61 -2.24
C CYS A 96 24.84 28.22 -1.92
N ASN A 97 24.75 27.77 -0.66
CA ASN A 97 25.30 26.47 -0.24
C ASN A 97 24.50 25.25 -0.74
N HIS A 98 23.30 25.45 -1.29
CA HIS A 98 22.47 24.39 -1.85
C HIS A 98 21.53 24.96 -2.92
N THR A 99 21.04 24.06 -3.78
CA THR A 99 20.06 24.38 -4.81
C THR A 99 18.66 23.96 -4.38
N ASP A 100 17.75 24.93 -4.23
CA ASP A 100 16.34 24.71 -3.90
C ASP A 100 15.49 24.53 -5.18
N PRO A 101 14.22 24.09 -5.08
CA PRO A 101 13.38 23.90 -6.25
C PRO A 101 13.18 25.16 -7.11
N ARG A 102 13.18 26.36 -6.50
CA ARG A 102 13.09 27.63 -7.22
C ARG A 102 14.37 27.93 -7.99
N GLY A 103 15.53 27.66 -7.38
CA GLY A 103 16.84 27.75 -8.01
C GLY A 103 16.98 26.83 -9.22
N LYS A 104 16.40 25.63 -9.19
CA LYS A 104 16.35 24.74 -10.38
C LYS A 104 15.50 25.30 -11.51
N ILE A 105 14.41 26.01 -11.20
CA ILE A 105 13.54 26.64 -12.20
C ILE A 105 14.29 27.81 -12.86
N ILE A 106 14.91 28.68 -12.06
CA ILE A 106 15.68 29.82 -12.58
C ILE A 106 16.92 29.34 -13.36
N GLU A 107 17.62 28.31 -12.89
CA GLU A 107 18.72 27.68 -13.61
C GLU A 107 18.28 27.18 -15.00
N LYS A 108 17.16 26.49 -15.06
CA LYS A 108 16.59 26.05 -16.33
C LYS A 108 16.20 27.21 -17.25
N ILE A 109 15.65 28.31 -16.71
CA ILE A 109 15.32 29.51 -17.50
C ILE A 109 16.59 30.17 -18.06
N ILE A 110 17.67 30.23 -17.27
CA ILE A 110 18.97 30.74 -17.73
C ILE A 110 19.52 29.87 -18.87
N ASP A 111 19.41 28.55 -18.75
CA ASP A 111 19.86 27.59 -19.77
C ASP A 111 19.02 27.63 -21.05
N ASP A 112 17.69 27.76 -20.94
CA ASP A 112 16.76 27.69 -22.07
C ASP A 112 16.68 29.02 -22.87
N GLU A 113 16.85 30.20 -22.24
CA GLU A 113 16.55 31.52 -22.84
C GLU A 113 17.78 32.40 -23.16
N ASN A 114 19.00 31.83 -23.26
CA ASN A 114 20.23 32.58 -23.56
C ASN A 114 20.41 33.83 -22.68
N ILE A 115 20.23 33.70 -21.36
CA ILE A 115 20.38 34.81 -20.39
C ILE A 115 21.76 34.72 -19.72
N THR A 116 22.44 35.85 -19.51
CA THR A 116 23.72 35.89 -18.80
C THR A 116 23.53 36.25 -17.34
N LEU A 117 24.03 35.41 -16.43
CA LEU A 117 24.14 35.71 -15.00
C LEU A 117 25.33 36.64 -14.75
N LEU A 118 25.10 37.80 -14.10
CA LEU A 118 26.15 38.77 -13.78
C LEU A 118 26.76 38.57 -12.37
N ASN A 119 26.08 37.83 -11.50
CA ASN A 119 26.56 37.56 -10.15
C ASN A 119 27.87 36.76 -10.16
N ASN A 120 28.83 37.15 -9.31
CA ASN A 120 30.14 36.48 -9.17
C ASN A 120 30.20 35.44 -8.03
N GLY A 121 29.05 35.07 -7.45
CA GLY A 121 28.96 34.15 -6.32
C GLY A 121 29.14 34.75 -4.93
N THR A 122 29.38 36.07 -4.81
CA THR A 122 29.42 36.71 -3.48
C THR A 122 28.04 36.84 -2.85
N PHE A 123 27.98 36.68 -1.52
CA PHE A 123 26.72 36.71 -0.77
C PHE A 123 26.05 38.09 -0.78
N THR A 124 24.81 38.19 -1.23
CA THR A 124 24.08 39.47 -1.31
C THR A 124 23.31 39.82 -0.03
N ARG A 125 23.02 38.81 0.82
CA ARG A 125 22.28 38.96 2.08
C ARG A 125 23.01 38.32 3.25
N HIS A 126 23.09 39.04 4.36
CA HIS A 126 23.49 38.52 5.67
C HIS A 126 22.28 38.47 6.61
N ASN A 127 21.99 37.29 7.16
CA ASN A 127 20.96 37.14 8.18
C ASN A 127 21.59 37.15 9.57
N SER A 128 21.62 38.33 10.19
CA SER A 128 22.22 38.54 11.52
C SER A 128 21.60 37.66 12.62
N SER A 129 20.34 37.26 12.49
CA SER A 129 19.68 36.40 13.50
C SER A 129 20.16 34.94 13.49
N LYS A 130 20.71 34.48 12.35
CA LYS A 130 21.15 33.09 12.15
C LYS A 130 22.63 32.97 11.78
N GLY A 131 23.36 34.09 11.67
CA GLY A 131 24.75 34.12 11.18
C GLY A 131 24.95 33.52 9.79
N THR A 132 23.90 33.51 8.95
CA THR A 132 23.93 32.84 7.63
C THR A 132 24.02 33.85 6.49
N PHE A 133 24.77 33.50 5.46
CA PHE A 133 24.92 34.28 4.24
C PHE A 133 24.19 33.59 3.08
N SER A 134 23.60 34.38 2.19
CA SER A 134 22.92 33.86 0.99
C SER A 134 23.02 34.84 -0.17
N ALA A 135 23.05 34.32 -1.40
CA ALA A 135 22.98 35.09 -2.63
C ALA A 135 21.61 34.87 -3.29
N ILE A 136 20.61 35.64 -2.87
CA ILE A 136 19.22 35.52 -3.36
C ILE A 136 18.80 36.69 -4.28
N ASP A 137 19.63 37.73 -4.32
CA ASP A 137 19.47 38.88 -5.20
C ASP A 137 20.26 38.62 -6.49
N LEU A 138 19.57 38.56 -7.62
CA LEU A 138 20.19 38.21 -8.91
C LEU A 138 20.18 39.41 -9.86
N SER A 139 21.24 39.48 -10.67
CA SER A 139 21.41 40.39 -11.78
C SER A 139 21.61 39.58 -13.05
N LEU A 140 20.65 39.71 -13.97
CA LEU A 140 20.60 38.99 -15.24
C LEU A 140 20.63 40.01 -16.38
N ALA A 141 21.26 39.68 -17.49
CA ALA A 141 21.29 40.54 -18.67
C ALA A 141 21.24 39.74 -19.96
N SER A 142 20.82 40.41 -21.04
CA SER A 142 20.95 39.85 -22.38
C SER A 142 22.44 39.72 -22.79
N PRO A 143 22.82 38.71 -23.59
CA PRO A 143 24.20 38.51 -24.04
C PRO A 143 24.78 39.70 -24.84
N SER A 144 23.91 40.54 -25.40
CA SER A 144 24.27 41.74 -26.14
C SER A 144 24.86 42.86 -25.27
N ILE A 145 24.46 42.94 -24.00
CA ILE A 145 24.90 44.01 -23.08
C ILE A 145 25.82 43.49 -21.97
N SER A 146 25.80 42.18 -21.68
CA SER A 146 26.59 41.60 -20.58
C SER A 146 28.11 41.88 -20.64
N PRO A 147 28.79 41.94 -21.81
CA PRO A 147 30.22 42.26 -21.85
C PRO A 147 30.56 43.69 -21.44
N TYR A 148 29.58 44.59 -21.44
CA TYR A 148 29.73 46.01 -21.11
C TYR A 148 29.41 46.33 -19.64
N LEU A 149 29.04 45.32 -18.85
CA LEU A 149 28.62 45.46 -17.46
C LEU A 149 29.65 44.86 -16.51
N SER A 150 30.12 45.64 -15.54
CA SER A 150 30.78 45.10 -14.34
C SER A 150 29.75 44.83 -13.24
N TRP A 151 30.02 43.87 -12.36
CA TRP A 151 29.18 43.58 -11.19
C TRP A 151 30.04 43.60 -9.93
N GLU A 152 29.66 44.43 -8.94
CA GLU A 152 30.35 44.53 -7.65
C GLU A 152 29.35 44.65 -6.50
N LYS A 153 29.66 43.97 -5.38
CA LYS A 153 28.94 44.10 -4.11
C LYS A 153 29.60 45.18 -3.25
N GLN A 154 28.81 46.14 -2.75
CA GLN A 154 29.27 47.11 -1.73
C GLN A 154 28.84 46.69 -0.31
N SER A 155 29.61 47.13 0.70
CA SER A 155 29.54 46.68 2.09
C SER A 155 28.26 47.09 2.85
N ALA A 156 27.44 48.00 2.31
CA ALA A 156 26.24 48.50 2.99
C ALA A 156 24.90 48.31 2.24
N TYR A 157 24.88 48.16 0.89
CA TYR A 157 23.67 47.97 0.07
C TYR A 157 23.98 47.22 -1.24
N PRO A 158 23.00 46.57 -1.90
CA PRO A 158 23.28 45.62 -2.97
C PRO A 158 23.40 46.31 -4.33
N LEU A 159 24.55 46.04 -4.99
CA LEU A 159 24.77 46.00 -6.44
C LEU A 159 25.05 47.33 -7.16
N GLN A 160 26.26 47.44 -7.74
CA GLN A 160 26.64 48.50 -8.68
C GLN A 160 27.06 47.91 -10.03
N HIS A 161 26.58 48.53 -11.11
CA HIS A 161 27.06 48.29 -12.47
C HIS A 161 27.78 49.53 -13.00
N LYS A 162 28.95 49.37 -13.60
CA LYS A 162 29.66 50.43 -14.33
C LYS A 162 29.75 50.06 -15.80
N GLN A 163 29.54 51.04 -16.67
CA GLN A 163 29.78 50.92 -18.11
C GLN A 163 31.30 50.99 -18.33
N MET A 164 31.86 50.00 -19.04
CA MET A 164 33.28 49.95 -19.39
C MET A 164 33.50 49.95 -20.91
N GLU A 165 34.66 50.44 -21.34
CA GLU A 165 35.23 50.19 -22.67
C GLU A 165 35.43 48.67 -22.89
N PRO A 166 35.19 48.15 -24.10
CA PRO A 166 35.19 46.71 -24.38
C PRO A 166 36.60 46.12 -24.19
N LYS A 167 36.81 45.39 -23.10
CA LYS A 167 37.94 44.45 -23.00
C LYS A 167 37.59 43.21 -23.83
N LYS A 168 38.51 42.72 -24.66
CA LYS A 168 38.40 41.39 -25.32
C LYS A 168 38.23 40.32 -24.24
N SER A 169 36.99 40.01 -23.88
CA SER A 169 36.69 38.95 -22.93
C SER A 169 36.86 37.61 -23.64
N LYS A 170 37.71 36.75 -23.09
CA LYS A 170 37.63 35.30 -23.34
C LYS A 170 36.16 34.91 -23.16
N LEU A 171 35.58 34.23 -24.14
CA LEU A 171 34.28 33.58 -23.98
C LEU A 171 34.40 32.52 -22.88
N ASP A 172 34.22 32.93 -21.63
CA ASP A 172 33.87 32.03 -20.54
C ASP A 172 32.37 31.74 -20.66
N THR A 173 32.03 30.95 -21.67
CA THR A 173 30.75 30.23 -21.68
C THR A 173 30.81 29.26 -20.50
N ILE A 174 29.95 29.50 -19.52
CA ILE A 174 29.87 28.77 -18.25
C ILE A 174 29.47 27.31 -18.51
N PHE A 175 30.48 26.48 -18.78
CA PHE A 175 30.38 25.01 -18.83
C PHE A 175 31.72 24.36 -18.47
N ARG A 176 32.47 24.89 -17.50
CA ARG A 176 33.77 24.31 -17.13
C ARG A 176 34.16 24.60 -15.67
N HIS A 177 33.68 23.80 -14.73
CA HIS A 177 34.32 23.68 -13.41
C HIS A 177 34.52 22.25 -12.91
N SER A 178 34.71 21.27 -13.81
CA SER A 178 35.24 19.96 -13.40
C SER A 178 36.36 19.38 -14.27
N ARG A 179 37.05 20.20 -15.08
CA ARG A 179 38.14 19.70 -15.97
C ARG A 179 39.41 20.55 -16.05
N GLN A 180 39.60 21.52 -15.16
CA GLN A 180 40.73 22.44 -15.26
C GLN A 180 41.94 21.98 -14.42
N LYS A 181 42.51 20.81 -14.78
CA LYS A 181 43.88 20.45 -14.35
C LYS A 181 44.72 19.72 -15.40
N SER A 182 44.22 19.52 -16.63
CA SER A 182 44.98 18.76 -17.66
C SER A 182 44.94 19.35 -19.08
N GLU A 183 44.47 20.58 -19.30
CA GLU A 183 44.31 21.13 -20.68
C GLU A 183 45.42 22.12 -21.12
N ASN A 184 46.31 22.60 -20.26
CA ASN A 184 47.29 23.64 -20.64
C ASN A 184 48.59 23.13 -21.29
N GLN A 185 48.73 21.84 -21.62
CA GLN A 185 50.00 21.30 -22.14
C GLN A 185 49.95 20.68 -23.54
N MET A 186 48.80 20.64 -24.23
CA MET A 186 48.68 19.99 -25.55
C MET A 186 48.11 20.86 -26.68
N LEU A 187 47.83 22.15 -26.45
CA LEU A 187 47.18 23.03 -27.44
C LEU A 187 48.14 24.02 -28.13
N ASN A 188 49.41 23.64 -28.36
CA ASN A 188 50.40 24.50 -29.02
C ASN A 188 50.98 23.92 -30.32
N ASN A 189 50.42 22.84 -30.87
CA ASN A 189 50.90 22.32 -32.16
C ASN A 189 50.05 22.91 -33.31
N GLU A 190 50.65 23.83 -34.06
CA GLU A 190 50.09 24.37 -35.29
C GLU A 190 49.97 23.27 -36.36
N LEU A 191 48.78 23.14 -36.95
CA LEU A 191 48.50 22.20 -38.03
C LEU A 191 48.77 22.89 -39.37
N ASN A 192 49.93 22.63 -39.97
CA ASN A 192 50.35 23.23 -41.25
C ASN A 192 50.30 22.22 -42.39
N THR A 193 49.12 21.98 -43.00
CA THR A 193 48.95 21.36 -44.34
C THR A 193 47.54 21.60 -44.90
N ASP A 194 47.39 21.76 -46.23
CA ASP A 194 46.11 22.04 -46.93
C ASP A 194 45.25 20.81 -47.31
N ASP A 195 45.69 19.58 -47.00
CA ASP A 195 44.94 18.38 -47.35
C ASP A 195 43.94 17.97 -46.24
N ILE A 196 42.65 18.05 -46.59
CA ILE A 196 41.53 17.88 -45.66
C ILE A 196 41.52 16.50 -44.99
N ASP A 197 41.81 15.44 -45.72
CA ASP A 197 41.81 14.08 -45.14
C ASP A 197 42.96 13.90 -44.16
N THR A 198 44.08 14.58 -44.40
CA THR A 198 45.25 14.56 -43.53
C THR A 198 45.03 15.43 -42.30
N ILE A 199 44.40 16.61 -42.44
CA ILE A 199 43.97 17.46 -41.31
C ILE A 199 42.97 16.70 -40.42
N VAL A 200 41.96 16.06 -41.01
CA VAL A 200 40.95 15.31 -40.24
C VAL A 200 41.61 14.15 -39.51
N LYS A 201 42.58 13.45 -40.11
CA LYS A 201 43.34 12.40 -39.43
C LYS A 201 44.17 12.93 -38.27
N GLN A 202 44.90 14.03 -38.46
CA GLN A 202 45.72 14.64 -37.41
C GLN A 202 44.86 15.18 -36.26
N PHE A 203 43.77 15.86 -36.59
CA PHE A 203 42.82 16.38 -35.60
C PHE A 203 42.16 15.25 -34.81
N THR A 204 41.74 14.18 -35.50
CA THR A 204 41.18 12.99 -34.85
C THR A 204 42.22 12.31 -33.97
N SER A 205 43.48 12.24 -34.40
CA SER A 205 44.59 11.69 -33.60
C SER A 205 44.81 12.48 -32.32
N ILE A 206 44.86 13.82 -32.42
CA ILE A 206 45.05 14.72 -31.27
C ILE A 206 43.90 14.57 -30.27
N ILE A 207 42.66 14.53 -30.74
CA ILE A 207 41.48 14.31 -29.88
C ILE A 207 41.53 12.93 -29.23
N THR A 208 41.93 11.90 -29.97
CA THR A 208 41.96 10.51 -29.47
C THR A 208 43.07 10.34 -28.43
N GLU A 209 44.23 10.98 -28.63
CA GLU A 209 45.35 10.94 -27.71
C GLU A 209 45.09 11.76 -26.44
N ALA A 210 44.49 12.95 -26.59
CA ALA A 210 44.01 13.76 -25.47
C ALA A 210 42.94 13.00 -24.66
N ALA A 211 42.00 12.32 -25.33
CA ALA A 211 41.02 11.46 -24.69
C ALA A 211 41.65 10.25 -23.98
N HIS A 212 42.70 9.65 -24.53
CA HIS A 212 43.44 8.58 -23.86
C HIS A 212 44.14 9.05 -22.58
N LYS A 213 44.77 10.22 -22.61
CA LYS A 213 45.45 10.81 -21.44
C LYS A 213 44.50 11.30 -20.36
N SER A 214 43.30 11.77 -20.73
CA SER A 214 42.35 12.39 -19.78
C SER A 214 41.21 11.46 -19.33
N ILE A 215 40.87 10.42 -20.10
CA ILE A 215 39.72 9.53 -19.84
C ILE A 215 40.17 8.06 -19.68
N GLY A 216 41.36 7.69 -20.18
CA GLY A 216 41.86 6.30 -20.22
C GLY A 216 41.13 5.43 -21.27
N LYS A 217 41.79 4.40 -21.81
CA LYS A 217 41.10 3.41 -22.66
C LYS A 217 40.16 2.57 -21.81
N THR A 218 38.88 2.60 -22.15
CA THR A 218 37.96 1.56 -21.69
C THR A 218 38.28 0.29 -22.46
N ILE A 219 38.75 -0.77 -21.79
CA ILE A 219 38.90 -2.08 -22.40
C ILE A 219 37.51 -2.55 -22.80
N THR A 220 37.16 -2.43 -24.08
CA THR A 220 35.92 -3.02 -24.59
C THR A 220 36.15 -4.51 -24.70
N HIS A 221 35.73 -5.25 -23.69
CA HIS A 221 35.49 -6.67 -23.85
C HIS A 221 34.46 -6.86 -24.99
N PRO A 222 34.69 -7.77 -25.94
CA PRO A 222 33.68 -8.07 -26.94
C PRO A 222 32.39 -8.44 -26.21
N LYS A 223 31.30 -7.69 -26.46
CA LYS A 223 30.01 -8.01 -25.87
C LYS A 223 29.60 -9.39 -26.35
N LYS A 224 29.73 -10.41 -25.48
CA LYS A 224 29.13 -11.72 -25.72
C LYS A 224 27.65 -11.49 -25.99
N THR A 225 27.14 -12.05 -27.09
CA THR A 225 25.72 -11.93 -27.42
C THR A 225 24.91 -12.49 -26.25
N PRO A 226 23.95 -11.72 -25.70
CA PRO A 226 23.39 -11.98 -24.38
C PRO A 226 22.50 -13.22 -24.31
N VAL A 227 22.18 -13.83 -25.46
CA VAL A 227 21.29 -14.98 -25.55
C VAL A 227 21.90 -16.11 -26.39
N PRO A 228 21.82 -17.38 -25.95
CA PRO A 228 22.46 -18.52 -26.60
C PRO A 228 21.97 -18.81 -28.03
N TRP A 229 20.74 -18.39 -28.36
CA TRP A 229 20.11 -18.62 -29.65
C TRP A 229 20.47 -17.59 -30.73
N TRP A 230 21.23 -16.55 -30.41
CA TRP A 230 21.55 -15.50 -31.37
C TRP A 230 22.72 -15.89 -32.28
N SER A 231 22.44 -16.24 -33.52
CA SER A 231 23.44 -16.70 -34.49
C SER A 231 23.89 -15.62 -35.47
N LYS A 232 24.99 -15.87 -36.19
CA LYS A 232 25.46 -15.02 -37.30
C LYS A 232 24.39 -14.90 -38.41
N GLU A 233 23.58 -15.93 -38.56
CA GLU A 233 22.42 -15.95 -39.46
C GLU A 233 21.34 -14.95 -39.02
N CYS A 234 21.02 -14.88 -37.72
CA CYS A 234 20.12 -13.86 -37.17
C CYS A 234 20.63 -12.44 -37.43
N ASN A 235 21.95 -12.21 -37.25
CA ASN A 235 22.58 -10.92 -37.53
C ASN A 235 22.43 -10.52 -39.01
N ASN A 236 22.73 -11.43 -39.93
CA ASN A 236 22.61 -11.18 -41.36
C ASN A 236 21.16 -10.91 -41.79
N ALA A 237 20.20 -11.66 -41.25
CA ALA A 237 18.78 -11.47 -41.54
C ALA A 237 18.26 -10.10 -41.07
N ILE A 238 18.66 -9.64 -39.87
CA ILE A 238 18.31 -8.30 -39.37
C ILE A 238 19.01 -7.21 -40.18
N LYS A 239 20.27 -7.40 -40.56
CA LYS A 239 21.01 -6.44 -41.39
C LYS A 239 20.33 -6.25 -42.75
N ASN A 240 19.90 -7.34 -43.39
CA ASN A 240 19.17 -7.30 -44.65
C ASN A 240 17.78 -6.66 -44.50
N TYR A 241 17.05 -7.00 -43.42
CA TYR A 241 15.80 -6.33 -43.07
C TYR A 241 15.96 -4.80 -42.91
N LYS A 242 16.97 -4.35 -42.17
CA LYS A 242 17.25 -2.92 -41.95
C LYS A 242 17.66 -2.21 -43.25
N LYS A 243 18.47 -2.87 -44.10
CA LYS A 243 18.82 -2.35 -45.44
C LYS A 243 17.57 -2.15 -46.31
N ALA A 244 16.69 -3.15 -46.36
CA ALA A 244 15.45 -3.07 -47.13
C ALA A 244 14.49 -1.99 -46.58
N LEU A 245 14.39 -1.85 -45.25
CA LEU A 245 13.61 -0.79 -44.60
C LEU A 245 14.13 0.60 -44.96
N ASN A 246 15.45 0.81 -44.89
CA ASN A 246 16.04 2.11 -45.19
C ASN A 246 15.91 2.48 -46.67
N ARG A 247 16.00 1.50 -47.57
CA ARG A 247 15.72 1.70 -49.01
C ARG A 247 14.27 2.12 -49.23
N TYR A 248 13.32 1.39 -48.68
CA TYR A 248 11.90 1.75 -48.76
C TYR A 248 11.59 3.14 -48.15
N LYS A 249 12.20 3.49 -47.02
CA LYS A 249 12.00 4.83 -46.41
C LYS A 249 12.43 5.97 -47.34
N LYS A 250 13.46 5.75 -48.17
CA LYS A 250 13.97 6.73 -49.13
C LYS A 250 13.13 6.77 -50.41
N THR A 251 12.81 5.60 -50.97
CA THR A 251 12.16 5.52 -52.29
C THR A 251 10.63 5.55 -52.23
N LYS A 252 10.03 5.05 -51.13
CA LYS A 252 8.59 4.88 -50.89
C LYS A 252 7.83 4.12 -51.99
N THR A 253 8.53 3.39 -52.85
CA THR A 253 7.91 2.64 -53.97
C THR A 253 7.28 1.33 -53.49
N ILE A 254 6.28 0.86 -54.25
CA ILE A 254 5.56 -0.39 -53.94
C ILE A 254 6.48 -1.63 -54.00
N PRO A 255 7.38 -1.79 -54.99
CA PRO A 255 8.30 -2.93 -55.03
C PRO A 255 9.26 -2.98 -53.83
N ASP A 256 9.80 -1.84 -53.40
CA ASP A 256 10.67 -1.77 -52.22
C ASP A 256 9.89 -2.04 -50.93
N HIS A 257 8.61 -1.65 -50.86
CA HIS A 257 7.74 -1.99 -49.74
C HIS A 257 7.52 -3.51 -49.62
N ILE A 258 7.30 -4.19 -50.76
CA ILE A 258 7.14 -5.64 -50.81
C ILE A 258 8.44 -6.33 -50.39
N ASN A 259 9.59 -5.86 -50.90
CA ASN A 259 10.90 -6.41 -50.54
C ASN A 259 11.21 -6.23 -49.04
N PHE A 260 10.90 -5.08 -48.47
CA PHE A 260 10.96 -4.85 -47.03
C PHE A 260 10.09 -5.83 -46.24
N LYS A 261 8.84 -6.04 -46.66
CA LYS A 261 7.93 -6.99 -45.98
C LYS A 261 8.47 -8.42 -46.06
N LYS A 262 9.01 -8.85 -47.21
CA LYS A 262 9.65 -10.16 -47.37
C LYS A 262 10.87 -10.32 -46.46
N ALA A 263 11.79 -9.35 -46.45
CA ALA A 263 12.98 -9.37 -45.59
C ALA A 263 12.62 -9.35 -44.08
N LYS A 264 11.57 -8.61 -43.71
CA LYS A 264 11.04 -8.59 -42.34
C LYS A 264 10.47 -9.95 -41.92
N ALA A 265 9.68 -10.59 -42.78
CA ALA A 265 9.12 -11.91 -42.51
C ALA A 265 10.22 -12.97 -42.38
N LEU A 266 11.20 -12.96 -43.28
CA LEU A 266 12.35 -13.88 -43.23
C LEU A 266 13.15 -13.72 -41.94
N SER A 267 13.46 -12.49 -41.52
CA SER A 267 14.17 -12.24 -40.26
C SER A 267 13.42 -12.78 -39.03
N ARG A 268 12.09 -12.61 -38.99
CA ARG A 268 11.25 -13.14 -37.91
C ARG A 268 11.25 -14.67 -37.89
N ARG A 269 11.19 -15.31 -39.06
CA ARG A 269 11.21 -16.78 -39.18
C ARG A 269 12.54 -17.35 -38.67
N ILE A 270 13.67 -16.79 -39.12
CA ILE A 270 15.02 -17.24 -38.71
C ILE A 270 15.21 -17.07 -37.20
N ILE A 271 14.85 -15.90 -36.65
CA ILE A 271 14.94 -15.65 -35.20
C ILE A 271 14.09 -16.65 -34.39
N LYS A 272 12.86 -16.90 -34.84
CA LYS A 272 11.97 -17.85 -34.17
C LYS A 272 12.52 -19.28 -34.21
N HIS A 273 13.04 -19.70 -35.36
CA HIS A 273 13.64 -21.03 -35.53
C HIS A 273 14.86 -21.22 -34.61
N GLN A 274 15.79 -20.27 -34.63
CA GLN A 274 17.02 -20.34 -33.81
C GLN A 274 16.71 -20.33 -32.30
N ASN A 275 15.69 -19.60 -31.86
CA ASN A 275 15.24 -19.60 -30.47
C ASN A 275 14.65 -20.96 -30.05
N ILE A 276 13.80 -21.57 -30.88
CA ILE A 276 13.22 -22.89 -30.61
C ILE A 276 14.30 -23.98 -30.53
N GLU A 277 15.24 -24.00 -31.47
CA GLU A 277 16.31 -25.01 -31.49
C GLU A 277 17.25 -24.89 -30.28
N SER A 278 17.59 -23.67 -29.87
CA SER A 278 18.37 -23.46 -28.64
C SER A 278 17.62 -23.87 -27.38
N TRP A 279 16.29 -23.72 -27.34
CA TRP A 279 15.48 -24.16 -26.21
C TRP A 279 15.40 -25.68 -26.11
N LYS A 280 15.22 -26.37 -27.24
CA LYS A 280 15.26 -27.84 -27.31
C LYS A 280 16.60 -28.38 -26.83
N LYS A 281 17.71 -27.79 -27.30
CA LYS A 281 19.06 -28.17 -26.87
C LYS A 281 19.24 -27.99 -25.36
N LEU A 282 18.67 -26.95 -24.76
CA LEU A 282 18.76 -26.69 -23.32
C LEU A 282 17.98 -27.70 -22.47
N ILE A 283 16.76 -28.07 -22.90
CA ILE A 283 15.94 -29.06 -22.18
C ILE A 283 16.62 -30.43 -22.19
N ASN A 284 17.21 -30.81 -23.33
CA ASN A 284 17.93 -32.09 -23.45
C ASN A 284 19.20 -32.16 -22.59
N ASP A 285 19.71 -31.01 -22.15
CA ASP A 285 20.93 -30.85 -21.33
C ASP A 285 20.63 -30.85 -19.81
N LEU A 286 19.35 -30.86 -19.40
CA LEU A 286 18.93 -30.85 -18.00
C LEU A 286 18.55 -32.26 -17.54
N THR A 287 19.18 -32.72 -16.47
CA THR A 287 18.88 -34.01 -15.83
C THR A 287 18.29 -33.81 -14.43
N PRO A 288 17.62 -34.81 -13.83
CA PRO A 288 17.06 -34.70 -12.47
C PRO A 288 18.08 -34.31 -11.39
N ASN A 289 19.37 -34.53 -11.65
CA ASN A 289 20.47 -34.21 -10.72
C ASN A 289 21.09 -32.83 -10.95
N THR A 290 20.58 -32.02 -11.90
CA THR A 290 21.11 -30.67 -12.13
C THR A 290 20.75 -29.72 -10.98
N PRO A 291 21.74 -29.12 -10.28
CA PRO A 291 21.48 -28.22 -9.17
C PRO A 291 20.60 -27.03 -9.57
N ILE A 292 19.66 -26.65 -8.70
CA ILE A 292 18.65 -25.62 -8.98
C ILE A 292 19.27 -24.27 -9.38
N LYS A 293 20.44 -23.93 -8.81
CA LYS A 293 21.19 -22.72 -9.13
C LYS A 293 21.69 -22.71 -10.58
N GLU A 294 22.16 -23.86 -11.08
CA GLU A 294 22.61 -24.05 -12.46
C GLU A 294 21.44 -23.98 -13.45
N ALA A 295 20.31 -24.63 -13.12
CA ALA A 295 19.09 -24.58 -13.91
C ALA A 295 18.57 -23.14 -14.05
N TRP A 296 18.54 -22.37 -12.95
CA TRP A 296 18.16 -20.96 -12.97
C TRP A 296 19.15 -20.07 -13.74
N LYS A 297 20.46 -20.35 -13.66
CA LYS A 297 21.49 -19.64 -14.44
C LYS A 297 21.28 -19.86 -15.95
N LYS A 298 21.05 -21.11 -16.37
CA LYS A 298 20.79 -21.48 -17.77
C LYS A 298 19.48 -20.85 -18.32
N ILE A 299 18.40 -20.86 -17.53
CA ILE A 299 17.11 -20.25 -17.91
C ILE A 299 17.25 -18.73 -18.10
N ARG A 300 17.92 -18.03 -17.18
CA ARG A 300 18.10 -16.57 -17.23
C ARG A 300 19.02 -16.12 -18.37
N LEU A 301 20.01 -16.94 -18.75
CA LEU A 301 20.85 -16.70 -19.93
C LEU A 301 20.03 -16.72 -21.23
N ILE A 302 19.05 -17.62 -21.36
CA ILE A 302 18.13 -17.63 -22.52
C ILE A 302 17.23 -16.40 -22.58
N GLU A 303 16.86 -15.86 -21.41
CA GLU A 303 16.07 -14.64 -21.28
C GLU A 303 16.89 -13.35 -21.52
N GLY A 304 18.21 -13.46 -21.70
CA GLY A 304 19.10 -12.33 -21.97
C GLY A 304 19.52 -11.54 -20.74
N ILE A 305 19.34 -12.11 -19.54
CA ILE A 305 19.66 -11.47 -18.26
C ILE A 305 21.11 -11.82 -17.90
N GLN A 306 22.02 -10.86 -18.03
CA GLN A 306 23.42 -11.04 -17.63
C GLN A 306 23.57 -10.99 -16.10
N PHE A 307 24.42 -11.86 -15.57
CA PHE A 307 24.86 -11.81 -14.18
C PHE A 307 26.20 -11.08 -14.14
N ASN A 308 26.29 -9.99 -13.37
CA ASN A 308 27.60 -9.48 -12.96
C ASN A 308 28.00 -10.32 -11.75
N GLU A 309 29.08 -11.09 -11.86
CA GLU A 309 29.64 -11.76 -10.69
C GLU A 309 30.07 -10.71 -9.67
N THR A 310 29.89 -11.02 -8.38
CA THR A 310 30.44 -10.19 -7.31
C THR A 310 31.96 -10.12 -7.49
N PRO A 311 32.58 -8.93 -7.45
CA PRO A 311 34.02 -8.80 -7.59
C PRO A 311 34.75 -9.78 -6.67
N GLN A 312 35.75 -10.48 -7.18
CA GLN A 312 36.52 -11.46 -6.40
C GLN A 312 37.18 -10.81 -5.17
N THR A 313 37.40 -9.50 -5.21
CA THR A 313 37.94 -8.69 -4.12
C THR A 313 37.22 -7.35 -4.04
N LEU A 314 36.97 -6.88 -2.82
CA LEU A 314 36.41 -5.56 -2.53
C LEU A 314 37.45 -4.78 -1.73
N THR A 315 37.95 -3.67 -2.24
CA THR A 315 38.84 -2.76 -1.52
C THR A 315 38.08 -1.54 -1.04
N ILE A 316 38.15 -1.27 0.26
CA ILE A 316 37.60 -0.08 0.89
C ILE A 316 38.73 0.57 1.69
N GLY A 317 39.16 1.77 1.27
CA GLY A 317 40.40 2.38 1.78
C GLY A 317 41.60 1.50 1.46
N ASP A 318 42.49 1.29 2.43
CA ASP A 318 43.70 0.45 2.31
C ASP A 318 43.47 -1.05 2.63
N LYS A 319 42.22 -1.47 2.90
CA LYS A 319 41.90 -2.86 3.25
C LYS A 319 41.16 -3.60 2.14
N THR A 320 41.52 -4.86 1.96
CA THR A 320 41.01 -5.76 0.91
C THR A 320 40.18 -6.89 1.54
N TYR A 321 38.97 -7.11 1.04
CA TYR A 321 38.06 -8.14 1.53
C TYR A 321 37.80 -9.18 0.44
N HIS A 322 37.87 -10.47 0.81
CA HIS A 322 37.90 -11.59 -0.13
C HIS A 322 36.64 -12.45 -0.05
N SER A 323 36.13 -12.73 1.15
CA SER A 323 34.91 -13.54 1.32
C SER A 323 33.63 -12.71 1.15
N SER A 324 32.55 -13.36 0.72
CA SER A 324 31.25 -12.68 0.51
C SER A 324 30.65 -12.14 1.81
N LEU A 325 30.97 -12.74 2.95
CA LEU A 325 30.51 -12.32 4.26
C LEU A 325 31.25 -11.06 4.73
N GLU A 326 32.59 -11.08 4.69
CA GLU A 326 33.41 -9.92 5.05
C GLU A 326 33.11 -8.70 4.17
N LYS A 327 32.85 -8.93 2.87
CA LYS A 327 32.43 -7.85 1.95
C LYS A 327 31.09 -7.24 2.35
N ALA A 328 30.15 -8.07 2.81
CA ALA A 328 28.84 -7.60 3.24
C ALA A 328 28.94 -6.82 4.56
N GLU A 329 29.76 -7.28 5.50
CA GLU A 329 30.02 -6.62 6.78
C GLU A 329 30.76 -5.29 6.59
N ALA A 330 31.81 -5.26 5.77
CA ALA A 330 32.54 -4.02 5.46
C ALA A 330 31.64 -2.97 4.78
N LEU A 331 30.72 -3.39 3.91
CA LEU A 331 29.72 -2.49 3.34
C LEU A 331 28.69 -2.05 4.39
N ALA A 332 28.28 -2.95 5.28
CA ALA A 332 27.34 -2.64 6.35
C ALA A 332 27.91 -1.57 7.31
N GLU A 333 29.18 -1.68 7.71
CA GLU A 333 29.86 -0.69 8.55
C GLU A 333 29.95 0.69 7.88
N ILE A 334 30.22 0.75 6.57
CA ILE A 334 30.23 2.02 5.82
C ILE A 334 28.84 2.63 5.74
N PHE A 335 27.82 1.81 5.50
CA PHE A 335 26.45 2.28 5.44
C PHE A 335 25.94 2.72 6.80
N GLU A 336 26.30 2.02 7.87
CA GLU A 336 26.06 2.42 9.25
C GLU A 336 26.75 3.74 9.54
N LYS A 337 28.04 3.87 9.23
CA LYS A 337 28.80 5.10 9.46
C LYS A 337 28.25 6.28 8.67
N ASN A 338 27.83 6.10 7.42
CA ASN A 338 27.23 7.16 6.60
C ASN A 338 25.78 7.48 6.99
N SER A 339 25.06 6.52 7.56
CA SER A 339 23.69 6.68 8.03
C SER A 339 23.61 6.95 9.54
N SER A 340 24.77 7.10 10.19
CA SER A 340 24.89 7.34 11.63
C SER A 340 24.34 8.72 11.96
N ASP A 341 23.63 8.80 13.08
CA ASP A 341 23.10 10.05 13.58
C ASP A 341 24.18 11.06 13.98
N GLU A 342 25.42 10.57 14.15
CA GLU A 342 26.61 11.39 14.37
C GLU A 342 26.92 12.33 13.19
N ASN A 343 26.42 12.03 12.00
CA ASN A 343 26.61 12.87 10.82
C ASN A 343 25.61 14.03 10.72
N TYR A 344 24.57 14.06 11.57
CA TYR A 344 23.62 15.16 11.62
C TYR A 344 24.11 16.29 12.54
N SER A 345 23.62 17.53 12.33
CA SER A 345 23.97 18.63 13.23
C SER A 345 23.44 18.38 14.66
N PRO A 346 24.09 18.90 15.71
CA PRO A 346 23.64 18.74 17.09
C PRO A 346 22.20 19.24 17.30
N GLU A 347 21.78 20.31 16.61
CA GLU A 347 20.41 20.81 16.70
C GLU A 347 19.39 19.85 16.04
N PHE A 348 19.75 19.24 14.91
CA PHE A 348 18.89 18.25 14.26
C PHE A 348 18.82 16.96 15.07
N ARG A 349 19.92 16.51 15.69
CA ARG A 349 19.92 15.37 16.62
C ARG A 349 18.98 15.61 17.80
N ASN A 350 18.98 16.82 18.38
CA ASN A 350 18.07 17.20 19.46
C ASN A 350 16.59 17.29 19.01
N SER A 351 16.33 17.80 17.81
CA SER A 351 14.98 17.85 17.24
C SER A 351 14.45 16.47 16.85
N LYS A 352 15.31 15.63 16.27
CA LYS A 352 15.02 14.24 15.88
C LYS A 352 14.79 13.39 17.13
N SER A 353 15.67 13.48 18.13
CA SER A 353 15.49 12.86 19.46
C SER A 353 14.14 13.23 20.07
N LYS A 354 13.79 14.51 20.15
CA LYS A 354 12.48 14.97 20.66
C LYS A 354 11.29 14.45 19.86
N ASN A 355 11.41 14.30 18.54
CA ASN A 355 10.33 13.81 17.67
C ASN A 355 10.25 12.27 17.60
N GLU A 356 11.35 11.56 17.87
CA GLU A 356 11.44 10.10 17.82
C GLU A 356 11.14 9.47 19.18
N THR A 357 11.33 10.20 20.29
CA THR A 357 10.83 9.83 21.62
C THR A 357 9.30 9.73 21.66
N ASP A 358 8.59 10.34 20.71
CA ASP A 358 7.12 10.36 20.70
C ASP A 358 6.43 9.15 20.03
N ASN A 359 7.07 8.36 19.14
CA ASN A 359 6.57 7.02 18.70
C ASN A 359 7.53 6.26 17.74
N PRO A 360 8.60 5.60 18.20
CA PRO A 360 9.62 5.03 17.31
C PRO A 360 9.28 3.65 16.72
N ILE A 361 8.56 2.79 17.46
CA ILE A 361 8.41 1.36 17.09
C ILE A 361 7.46 1.14 15.91
N THR A 362 6.36 1.91 15.83
CA THR A 362 5.32 1.70 14.80
C THR A 362 5.70 2.30 13.43
N LYS A 363 6.51 3.35 13.40
CA LYS A 363 6.92 4.04 12.16
C LYS A 363 7.91 3.23 11.33
N SER A 364 8.85 2.55 11.99
CA SER A 364 9.76 1.58 11.36
C SER A 364 8.97 0.40 10.76
N ARG A 365 7.99 -0.14 11.50
CA ARG A 365 7.12 -1.23 11.00
C ARG A 365 6.21 -0.80 9.85
N LEU A 366 5.73 0.45 9.83
CA LEU A 366 5.00 1.00 8.69
C LEU A 366 5.88 1.13 7.43
N ASN A 367 7.20 1.28 7.55
CA ASN A 367 8.09 1.28 6.39
C ASN A 367 8.12 -0.08 5.68
N VAL A 368 8.03 -1.18 6.43
CA VAL A 368 7.86 -2.52 5.86
C VAL A 368 6.59 -2.59 5.03
N ILE A 369 5.46 -2.10 5.57
CA ILE A 369 4.19 -2.02 4.83
C ILE A 369 4.34 -1.16 3.58
N ARG A 370 5.03 -0.01 3.67
CA ARG A 370 5.28 0.85 2.50
C ARG A 370 6.06 0.11 1.40
N ALA A 371 7.13 -0.59 1.77
CA ALA A 371 8.00 -1.31 0.83
C ALA A 371 7.24 -2.36 0.01
N ILE A 372 6.32 -3.10 0.63
CA ILE A 372 5.55 -4.16 -0.05
C ILE A 372 4.24 -3.68 -0.68
N SER A 373 3.82 -2.43 -0.42
CA SER A 373 2.49 -1.92 -0.80
C SER A 373 2.39 -1.24 -2.17
N ASN A 374 3.43 -1.37 -3.02
CA ASN A 374 3.45 -0.73 -4.34
C ASN A 374 2.16 -1.00 -5.14
N ARG A 375 1.68 0.01 -5.86
CA ARG A 375 0.39 -0.04 -6.59
C ARG A 375 0.39 -0.99 -7.78
N THR A 376 1.55 -1.32 -8.34
CA THR A 376 1.66 -2.09 -9.59
C THR A 376 2.27 -3.47 -9.39
N TRP A 377 3.37 -3.55 -8.61
CA TRP A 377 4.09 -4.80 -8.35
C TRP A 377 4.06 -5.25 -6.88
N GLY A 378 3.36 -4.51 -6.01
CA GLY A 378 3.26 -4.84 -4.58
C GLY A 378 2.49 -6.13 -4.30
N ALA A 379 2.56 -6.59 -3.06
CA ALA A 379 1.86 -7.80 -2.62
C ALA A 379 0.32 -7.64 -2.68
N ASN A 380 -0.41 -8.76 -2.70
CA ASN A 380 -1.87 -8.76 -2.66
C ASN A 380 -2.38 -8.04 -1.40
N SER A 381 -3.48 -7.29 -1.50
CA SER A 381 -4.08 -6.54 -0.39
C SER A 381 -4.36 -7.39 0.85
N ILE A 382 -4.72 -8.67 0.68
CA ILE A 382 -4.94 -9.62 1.79
C ILE A 382 -3.64 -9.88 2.55
N ILE A 383 -2.53 -10.08 1.83
CA ILE A 383 -1.21 -10.32 2.42
C ILE A 383 -0.77 -9.07 3.17
N ILE A 384 -0.83 -7.90 2.54
CA ILE A 384 -0.43 -6.64 3.17
C ILE A 384 -1.29 -6.37 4.42
N MET A 385 -2.60 -6.63 4.36
CA MET A 385 -3.50 -6.48 5.50
C MET A 385 -3.15 -7.44 6.64
N ARG A 386 -2.76 -8.69 6.35
CA ARG A 386 -2.27 -9.65 7.36
C ARG A 386 -0.96 -9.16 7.98
N THR A 387 0.00 -8.70 7.17
CA THR A 387 1.27 -8.14 7.63
C THR A 387 1.07 -6.87 8.47
N TYR A 388 0.15 -6.00 8.08
CA TYR A 388 -0.22 -4.82 8.86
C TYR A 388 -0.80 -5.24 10.23
N LYS A 389 -1.72 -6.21 10.24
CA LYS A 389 -2.32 -6.72 11.47
C LYS A 389 -1.27 -7.34 12.41
N SER A 390 -0.31 -8.08 11.87
CA SER A 390 0.73 -8.75 12.67
C SER A 390 1.84 -7.84 13.15
N LEU A 391 2.24 -6.83 12.36
CA LEU A 391 3.38 -5.96 12.71
C LEU A 391 2.95 -4.68 13.42
N VAL A 392 1.89 -4.01 12.96
CA VAL A 392 1.51 -2.68 13.43
C VAL A 392 0.32 -2.76 14.37
N LEU A 393 -0.79 -3.39 13.95
CA LEU A 393 -2.00 -3.44 14.76
C LEU A 393 -1.80 -4.24 16.05
N SER A 394 -1.00 -5.30 16.02
CA SER A 394 -0.65 -6.08 17.22
C SER A 394 0.05 -5.25 18.29
N VAL A 395 0.93 -4.32 17.90
CA VAL A 395 1.63 -3.39 18.82
C VAL A 395 0.66 -2.36 19.37
N ILE A 396 -0.23 -1.83 18.53
CA ILE A 396 -1.30 -0.94 19.00
C ILE A 396 -2.19 -1.70 19.99
N ASP A 397 -2.59 -2.93 19.67
CA ASP A 397 -3.45 -3.73 20.55
C ASP A 397 -2.74 -4.13 21.86
N TYR A 398 -1.41 -4.27 21.83
CA TYR A 398 -0.60 -4.61 22.99
C TYR A 398 -0.71 -3.51 24.06
N GLY A 399 -1.11 -3.90 25.27
CA GLY A 399 -1.31 -2.95 26.36
C GLY A 399 -2.54 -2.04 26.22
N SER A 400 -3.41 -2.23 25.22
CA SER A 400 -4.65 -1.45 25.03
C SER A 400 -5.60 -1.46 26.21
N VAL A 401 -5.55 -2.53 27.00
CA VAL A 401 -6.27 -2.65 28.28
C VAL A 401 -5.78 -1.62 29.30
N ILE A 402 -4.48 -1.31 29.30
CA ILE A 402 -3.80 -0.40 30.22
C ILE A 402 -3.92 1.04 29.71
N TYR A 403 -3.35 1.33 28.53
CA TYR A 403 -3.33 2.67 27.99
C TYR A 403 -4.72 3.15 27.54
N GLY A 404 -5.71 2.26 27.44
CA GLY A 404 -7.10 2.62 27.11
C GLY A 404 -7.78 3.54 28.12
N ALA A 405 -7.18 3.78 29.29
CA ALA A 405 -7.60 4.80 30.25
C ALA A 405 -6.99 6.19 29.98
N ALA A 406 -6.10 6.32 29.00
CA ALA A 406 -5.44 7.58 28.65
C ALA A 406 -6.43 8.61 28.07
N PRO A 407 -6.11 9.92 28.13
CA PRO A 407 -6.91 10.98 27.52
C PRO A 407 -7.19 10.75 26.04
N GLU A 408 -8.38 11.16 25.59
CA GLU A 408 -8.84 10.94 24.22
C GLU A 408 -7.90 11.55 23.16
N ALA A 409 -7.26 12.69 23.47
CA ALA A 409 -6.25 13.30 22.59
C ALA A 409 -5.06 12.37 22.32
N ILE A 410 -4.57 11.68 23.34
CA ILE A 410 -3.47 10.70 23.21
C ILE A 410 -3.96 9.48 22.44
N LEU A 411 -5.17 8.98 22.74
CA LEU A 411 -5.74 7.84 22.02
C LEU A 411 -5.92 8.13 20.52
N LYS A 412 -6.36 9.33 20.16
CA LYS A 412 -6.54 9.79 18.78
C LYS A 412 -5.22 9.94 18.01
N SER A 413 -4.08 10.08 18.70
CA SER A 413 -2.76 10.10 18.04
C SER A 413 -2.41 8.78 17.32
N LEU A 414 -3.07 7.67 17.70
CA LEU A 414 -2.87 6.36 17.09
C LEU A 414 -3.73 6.14 15.83
N ASP A 415 -4.82 6.89 15.66
CA ASP A 415 -5.73 6.73 14.53
C ASP A 415 -5.04 7.02 13.19
N PRO A 416 -4.19 8.06 13.04
CA PRO A 416 -3.41 8.27 11.81
C PRO A 416 -2.54 7.07 11.41
N ILE A 417 -1.93 6.37 12.38
CA ILE A 417 -1.09 5.19 12.15
C ILE A 417 -1.95 4.04 11.64
N HIS A 418 -3.08 3.78 12.31
CA HIS A 418 -4.04 2.76 11.92
C HIS A 418 -4.61 3.00 10.51
N ASN A 419 -5.07 4.23 10.26
CA ASN A 419 -5.62 4.66 8.98
C ASN A 419 -4.58 4.56 7.86
N GLN A 420 -3.34 4.95 8.11
CA GLN A 420 -2.26 4.85 7.13
C GLN A 420 -1.91 3.40 6.80
N GLY A 421 -1.85 2.51 7.80
CA GLY A 421 -1.63 1.08 7.58
C GLY A 421 -2.71 0.45 6.71
N ILE A 422 -3.98 0.81 6.94
CA ILE A 422 -5.10 0.36 6.12
C ILE A 422 -5.01 0.91 4.70
N ARG A 423 -4.76 2.22 4.54
CA ARG A 423 -4.64 2.86 3.21
C ARG A 423 -3.58 2.20 2.34
N LEU A 424 -2.41 1.91 2.91
CA LEU A 424 -1.34 1.20 2.21
C LEU A 424 -1.78 -0.21 1.81
N SER A 425 -2.42 -0.93 2.74
CA SER A 425 -2.89 -2.30 2.52
C SER A 425 -3.88 -2.39 1.35
N ILE A 426 -4.92 -1.54 1.35
CA ILE A 426 -5.98 -1.59 0.32
C ILE A 426 -5.66 -0.73 -0.90
N GLY A 427 -4.61 0.09 -0.87
CA GLY A 427 -4.22 0.98 -1.97
C GLY A 427 -5.07 2.26 -2.11
N ALA A 428 -5.81 2.64 -1.06
CA ALA A 428 -6.60 3.86 -1.03
C ALA A 428 -5.73 5.12 -1.07
N PHE A 429 -6.33 6.26 -1.44
CA PHE A 429 -5.64 7.54 -1.38
C PHE A 429 -5.50 8.03 0.06
N LYS A 430 -4.58 8.97 0.29
CA LYS A 430 -4.46 9.67 1.58
C LYS A 430 -5.74 10.42 1.96
N THR A 431 -6.49 10.90 0.98
CA THR A 431 -7.74 11.65 1.14
C THR A 431 -9.00 10.78 1.17
N SER A 432 -8.91 9.45 1.05
CA SER A 432 -10.10 8.59 1.15
C SER A 432 -10.76 8.74 2.53
N PRO A 433 -12.09 8.73 2.67
CA PRO A 433 -12.74 8.93 3.95
C PRO A 433 -12.41 7.79 4.92
N ILE A 434 -12.24 8.10 6.20
CA ILE A 434 -11.91 7.10 7.23
C ILE A 434 -12.99 5.99 7.31
N PRO A 435 -14.30 6.31 7.35
CA PRO A 435 -15.35 5.29 7.36
C PRO A 435 -15.27 4.34 6.17
N SER A 436 -14.97 4.86 4.97
CA SER A 436 -14.86 4.04 3.75
C SER A 436 -13.68 3.08 3.79
N ILE A 437 -12.51 3.51 4.28
CA ILE A 437 -11.34 2.61 4.37
C ILE A 437 -11.53 1.53 5.45
N LEU A 438 -12.21 1.84 6.55
CA LEU A 438 -12.52 0.89 7.63
C LEU A 438 -13.55 -0.16 7.16
N CYS A 439 -14.58 0.27 6.43
CA CYS A 439 -15.57 -0.61 5.81
C CYS A 439 -14.95 -1.52 4.74
N GLU A 440 -14.11 -0.96 3.85
CA GLU A 440 -13.43 -1.74 2.80
C GLU A 440 -12.43 -2.76 3.40
N ALA A 441 -11.70 -2.37 4.44
CA ALA A 441 -10.77 -3.25 5.15
C ALA A 441 -11.44 -4.23 6.13
N ASN A 442 -12.76 -4.14 6.31
CA ASN A 442 -13.54 -4.88 7.30
C ASN A 442 -12.87 -4.89 8.69
N THR A 443 -12.46 -3.70 9.15
CA THR A 443 -11.72 -3.51 10.40
C THR A 443 -12.38 -2.37 11.18
N PRO A 444 -12.76 -2.56 12.46
CA PRO A 444 -13.42 -1.51 13.24
C PRO A 444 -12.44 -0.39 13.64
N PRO A 445 -12.95 0.81 13.95
CA PRO A 445 -12.20 1.87 14.62
C PRO A 445 -11.46 1.38 15.87
N LEU A 446 -10.33 2.03 16.19
CA LEU A 446 -9.51 1.63 17.33
C LEU A 446 -10.27 1.71 18.67
N GLU A 447 -11.20 2.65 18.84
CA GLU A 447 -12.01 2.73 20.08
C GLU A 447 -12.82 1.46 20.32
N ILE A 448 -13.61 1.04 19.33
CA ILE A 448 -14.39 -0.21 19.39
C ILE A 448 -13.46 -1.40 19.66
N ARG A 449 -12.30 -1.42 18.99
CA ARG A 449 -11.31 -2.49 19.15
C ARG A 449 -10.73 -2.55 20.56
N ARG A 450 -10.35 -1.42 21.16
CA ARG A 450 -9.84 -1.33 22.54
C ARG A 450 -10.89 -1.77 23.56
N ASN A 451 -12.15 -1.36 23.39
CA ASN A 451 -13.22 -1.75 24.29
C ASN A 451 -13.51 -3.26 24.20
N MET A 452 -13.56 -3.82 22.98
CA MET A 452 -13.69 -5.26 22.75
C MET A 452 -12.52 -6.04 23.40
N LEU A 453 -11.27 -5.57 23.25
CA LEU A 453 -10.09 -6.21 23.84
C LEU A 453 -10.09 -6.12 25.37
N THR A 454 -10.51 -4.98 25.93
CA THR A 454 -10.68 -4.79 27.38
C THR A 454 -11.72 -5.76 27.94
N TYR A 455 -12.85 -5.92 27.26
CA TYR A 455 -13.87 -6.89 27.66
C TYR A 455 -13.37 -8.34 27.56
N LYS A 456 -12.67 -8.70 26.47
CA LYS A 456 -12.05 -10.04 26.34
C LYS A 456 -11.03 -10.34 27.43
N PHE A 457 -10.23 -9.35 27.80
CA PHE A 457 -9.32 -9.46 28.94
C PHE A 457 -10.09 -9.72 30.23
N ALA A 458 -11.15 -8.94 30.48
CA ALA A 458 -11.98 -9.10 31.67
C ALA A 458 -12.60 -10.50 31.77
N LEU A 459 -13.15 -11.02 30.67
CA LEU A 459 -13.69 -12.38 30.60
C LEU A 459 -12.64 -13.45 30.91
N LYS A 460 -11.42 -13.28 30.40
CA LYS A 460 -10.31 -14.22 30.66
C LYS A 460 -9.91 -14.23 32.13
N ARG A 461 -9.97 -13.09 32.82
CA ARG A 461 -9.71 -12.98 34.26
C ARG A 461 -10.89 -13.47 35.10
N LEU A 462 -12.12 -13.27 34.63
CA LEU A 462 -13.34 -13.76 35.28
C LEU A 462 -13.41 -15.29 35.28
N ALA A 463 -12.99 -15.93 34.19
CA ALA A 463 -12.94 -17.38 34.11
C ALA A 463 -11.97 -17.97 35.15
N ASP A 464 -10.86 -17.30 35.42
CA ASP A 464 -9.88 -17.71 36.42
C ASP A 464 -10.34 -17.34 37.84
N LYS A 465 -10.94 -18.31 38.56
CA LYS A 465 -11.44 -18.12 39.93
C LYS A 465 -10.37 -17.73 40.93
N ASN A 466 -9.10 -18.06 40.66
CA ASN A 466 -7.98 -17.75 41.55
C ASN A 466 -7.36 -16.38 41.25
N ASN A 467 -7.94 -15.62 40.30
CA ASN A 467 -7.39 -14.35 39.90
C ASN A 467 -7.74 -13.22 40.89
N ALA A 468 -6.72 -12.66 41.54
CA ALA A 468 -6.88 -11.57 42.50
C ALA A 468 -7.59 -10.32 41.94
N ILE A 469 -7.54 -10.10 40.62
CA ILE A 469 -8.13 -8.90 39.98
C ILE A 469 -9.62 -9.12 39.64
N SER A 470 -10.07 -10.38 39.51
CA SER A 470 -11.44 -10.73 39.07
C SER A 470 -12.56 -10.01 39.82
N PRO A 471 -12.55 -9.92 41.18
CA PRO A 471 -13.60 -9.23 41.94
C PRO A 471 -13.72 -7.74 41.62
N TYR A 472 -12.64 -7.10 41.19
CA TYR A 472 -12.58 -5.65 40.96
C TYR A 472 -12.95 -5.24 39.53
N LEU A 473 -12.96 -6.17 38.56
CA LEU A 473 -13.22 -5.87 37.15
C LEU A 473 -14.68 -5.52 36.87
N PHE A 474 -15.60 -6.06 37.65
CA PHE A 474 -17.04 -5.85 37.47
C PHE A 474 -17.70 -5.12 38.65
N ASN A 475 -16.94 -4.85 39.73
CA ASN A 475 -17.43 -4.05 40.84
C ASN A 475 -17.32 -2.57 40.49
N THR A 476 -18.47 -1.89 40.38
CA THR A 476 -18.52 -0.44 40.17
C THR A 476 -18.82 0.26 41.49
N SER A 477 -17.87 0.31 42.40
CA SER A 477 -17.88 1.36 43.42
C SER A 477 -17.77 2.72 42.70
N PRO A 478 -18.55 3.74 43.07
CA PRO A 478 -18.47 5.05 42.43
C PRO A 478 -17.02 5.55 42.54
N PRO A 479 -16.41 6.01 41.44
CA PRO A 479 -15.08 6.58 41.51
C PRO A 479 -15.12 7.75 42.50
N SER A 480 -14.22 7.74 43.48
CA SER A 480 -13.96 8.91 44.32
C SER A 480 -13.82 10.13 43.41
N LEU A 481 -14.40 11.27 43.82
CA LEU A 481 -14.53 12.51 43.04
C LEU A 481 -13.23 12.99 42.35
N HIS A 482 -12.06 12.48 42.77
CA HIS A 482 -10.73 12.74 42.23
C HIS A 482 -10.36 11.98 40.93
N LEU A 483 -11.12 10.96 40.49
CA LEU A 483 -10.78 10.14 39.31
C LEU A 483 -11.45 10.57 38.00
N LYS A 484 -11.96 11.80 37.90
CA LYS A 484 -12.64 12.30 36.67
C LYS A 484 -11.75 12.28 35.41
N LYS A 485 -10.41 12.23 35.53
CA LYS A 485 -9.50 12.27 34.37
C LYS A 485 -9.24 10.91 33.71
N ASN A 486 -9.28 9.79 34.44
CA ASN A 486 -8.98 8.46 33.90
C ASN A 486 -10.08 7.46 34.28
N GLN A 487 -10.81 6.93 33.31
CA GLN A 487 -11.88 5.96 33.56
C GLN A 487 -11.29 4.60 34.01
N PRO A 488 -11.67 4.11 35.21
CA PRO A 488 -11.28 2.77 35.66
C PRO A 488 -11.65 1.67 34.67
N ILE A 489 -10.93 0.55 34.70
CA ILE A 489 -11.20 -0.59 33.82
C ILE A 489 -12.63 -1.12 33.99
N SER A 490 -13.15 -1.14 35.22
CA SER A 490 -14.52 -1.57 35.51
C SER A 490 -15.57 -0.66 34.88
N THR A 491 -15.37 0.66 34.90
CA THR A 491 -16.23 1.63 34.21
C THR A 491 -16.22 1.43 32.70
N ARG A 492 -15.05 1.18 32.10
CA ARG A 492 -14.93 0.91 30.65
C ARG A 492 -15.60 -0.42 30.26
N ILE A 493 -15.50 -1.44 31.10
CA ILE A 493 -16.21 -2.72 30.93
C ILE A 493 -17.72 -2.51 31.01
N LYS A 494 -18.20 -1.80 32.03
CA LYS A 494 -19.63 -1.48 32.19
C LYS A 494 -20.16 -0.72 30.97
N LYS A 495 -19.46 0.32 30.51
CA LYS A 495 -19.81 1.05 29.28
C LYS A 495 -19.95 0.10 28.09
N TRP A 496 -19.06 -0.89 27.94
CA TRP A 496 -19.15 -1.88 26.87
C TRP A 496 -20.36 -2.81 27.02
N LEU A 497 -20.63 -3.30 28.23
CA LEU A 497 -21.81 -4.13 28.53
C LEU A 497 -23.09 -3.37 28.20
N ASP A 498 -23.21 -2.12 28.66
CA ASP A 498 -24.35 -1.24 28.41
C ASP A 498 -24.54 -0.97 26.91
N THR A 499 -23.45 -0.65 26.19
CA THR A 499 -23.48 -0.38 24.74
C THR A 499 -23.89 -1.61 23.92
N THR A 500 -23.53 -2.80 24.40
CA THR A 500 -23.79 -4.07 23.69
C THR A 500 -25.04 -4.79 24.17
N ASN A 501 -25.69 -4.30 25.23
CA ASN A 501 -26.77 -4.96 25.95
C ASN A 501 -26.44 -6.44 26.25
N THR A 502 -25.20 -6.71 26.68
CA THR A 502 -24.77 -8.08 27.00
C THR A 502 -24.87 -8.36 28.49
N PRO A 503 -25.51 -9.47 28.91
CA PRO A 503 -25.48 -9.87 30.31
C PRO A 503 -24.09 -10.35 30.70
N LEU A 504 -23.75 -10.21 31.98
CA LEU A 504 -22.52 -10.78 32.53
C LEU A 504 -22.61 -12.31 32.47
N PRO A 505 -21.70 -12.99 31.75
CA PRO A 505 -21.76 -14.43 31.59
C PRO A 505 -21.21 -15.14 32.84
N LYS A 506 -21.87 -16.23 33.24
CA LYS A 506 -21.28 -17.22 34.13
C LYS A 506 -20.38 -18.14 33.31
N LEU A 507 -19.07 -17.99 33.49
CA LEU A 507 -18.06 -18.73 32.76
C LEU A 507 -17.64 -19.99 33.51
N LEU A 508 -17.38 -21.06 32.77
CA LEU A 508 -16.61 -22.19 33.28
C LEU A 508 -15.17 -21.76 33.53
N SER A 509 -14.64 -22.14 34.67
CA SER A 509 -13.26 -21.85 35.03
C SER A 509 -12.30 -22.86 34.40
N PRO A 510 -11.22 -22.42 33.75
CA PRO A 510 -10.17 -23.31 33.33
C PRO A 510 -9.46 -23.84 34.58
N THR A 511 -9.69 -25.09 34.92
CA THR A 511 -8.95 -25.80 35.96
C THR A 511 -7.76 -26.54 35.34
N PRO A 512 -6.64 -26.70 36.05
CA PRO A 512 -5.61 -27.68 35.68
C PRO A 512 -6.19 -29.10 35.76
N TYR A 513 -5.58 -30.07 35.06
CA TYR A 513 -6.12 -31.44 35.06
C TYR A 513 -5.88 -32.05 36.43
N ILE A 514 -6.93 -32.62 37.05
CA ILE A 514 -6.79 -33.29 38.35
C ILE A 514 -5.99 -34.60 38.17
N PHE A 515 -6.22 -35.28 37.04
CA PHE A 515 -5.52 -36.50 36.66
C PHE A 515 -4.75 -36.31 35.34
N PRO A 516 -3.58 -36.94 35.16
CA PRO A 516 -2.85 -36.83 33.92
C PRO A 516 -3.70 -37.27 32.72
N PRO A 517 -3.93 -36.41 31.71
CA PRO A 517 -4.89 -36.69 30.64
C PRO A 517 -4.55 -37.94 29.81
N TRP A 518 -3.27 -38.32 29.74
CA TRP A 518 -2.81 -39.54 29.07
C TRP A 518 -3.10 -40.84 29.84
N LYS A 519 -3.50 -40.76 31.11
CA LYS A 519 -3.93 -41.92 31.92
C LYS A 519 -5.45 -42.11 31.92
N MET A 520 -6.19 -41.22 31.29
CA MET A 520 -7.66 -41.27 31.24
C MET A 520 -8.08 -42.24 30.12
N ASN A 521 -8.56 -43.43 30.50
CA ASN A 521 -9.11 -44.40 29.56
C ASN A 521 -10.59 -44.09 29.32
N LEU A 522 -10.87 -43.29 28.29
CA LEU A 522 -12.23 -42.97 27.86
C LEU A 522 -12.65 -43.88 26.71
N ASN A 523 -13.80 -44.51 26.86
CA ASN A 523 -14.35 -45.39 25.82
C ASN A 523 -15.14 -44.56 24.82
N THR A 524 -14.56 -44.28 23.66
CA THR A 524 -15.25 -43.62 22.53
C THR A 524 -15.44 -44.61 21.39
N ASN A 525 -16.66 -44.74 20.89
CA ASN A 525 -17.01 -45.56 19.74
C ASN A 525 -17.46 -44.67 18.57
N THR A 526 -16.70 -44.72 17.48
CA THR A 526 -17.02 -44.06 16.20
C THR A 526 -17.14 -45.05 15.03
N SER A 527 -17.34 -46.34 15.31
CA SER A 527 -17.34 -47.41 14.30
C SER A 527 -18.47 -47.24 13.27
N MET A 528 -19.60 -46.68 13.71
CA MET A 528 -20.74 -46.36 12.83
C MET A 528 -20.38 -45.46 11.64
N ILE A 529 -19.30 -44.66 11.70
CA ILE A 529 -18.87 -43.82 10.56
C ILE A 529 -18.52 -44.68 9.34
N GLN A 530 -17.91 -45.84 9.56
CA GLN A 530 -17.52 -46.77 8.50
C GLN A 530 -18.66 -47.74 8.18
N GLU A 531 -19.35 -48.24 9.22
CA GLU A 531 -20.39 -49.26 9.06
C GLU A 531 -21.58 -48.77 8.21
N ILE A 532 -21.98 -47.50 8.34
CA ILE A 532 -23.13 -46.96 7.58
C ILE A 532 -22.83 -46.62 6.12
N GLN A 533 -21.57 -46.67 5.66
CA GLN A 533 -21.23 -46.27 4.28
C GLN A 533 -21.85 -47.20 3.23
N ASN A 534 -22.11 -48.46 3.61
CA ASN A 534 -22.61 -49.50 2.73
C ASN A 534 -24.02 -49.99 3.13
N ILE A 535 -24.72 -49.25 4.00
CA ILE A 535 -26.05 -49.62 4.52
C ILE A 535 -27.08 -48.64 3.95
N GLU A 536 -28.21 -49.17 3.47
CA GLU A 536 -29.32 -48.34 3.02
C GLU A 536 -29.88 -47.49 4.17
N PRO A 537 -30.23 -46.20 3.95
CA PRO A 537 -30.66 -45.31 5.03
C PRO A 537 -31.83 -45.82 5.88
N SER A 538 -32.71 -46.64 5.31
CA SER A 538 -33.86 -47.26 6.00
C SER A 538 -33.46 -48.40 6.94
N GLU A 539 -32.28 -49.00 6.76
CA GLU A 539 -31.78 -50.11 7.56
C GLU A 539 -30.88 -49.66 8.73
N ILE A 540 -30.43 -48.40 8.71
CA ILE A 540 -29.60 -47.82 9.78
C ILE A 540 -30.20 -47.99 11.18
N PRO A 541 -31.52 -47.77 11.43
CA PRO A 541 -32.11 -48.03 12.74
C PRO A 541 -32.02 -49.49 13.19
N LYS A 542 -32.18 -50.44 12.27
CA LYS A 542 -32.10 -51.87 12.57
C LYS A 542 -30.66 -52.24 12.92
N HIS A 543 -29.71 -51.82 12.09
CA HIS A 543 -28.28 -52.03 12.34
C HIS A 543 -27.83 -51.42 13.67
N PHE A 544 -28.30 -50.22 13.99
CA PHE A 544 -28.02 -49.61 15.30
C PHE A 544 -28.58 -50.46 16.45
N ASN A 545 -29.83 -50.92 16.36
CA ASN A 545 -30.41 -51.80 17.38
C ASN A 545 -29.62 -53.11 17.53
N ASP A 546 -29.10 -53.68 16.44
CA ASP A 546 -28.27 -54.88 16.49
C ASP A 546 -26.95 -54.62 17.24
N ILE A 547 -26.31 -53.47 17.02
CA ILE A 547 -25.11 -53.06 17.78
C ILE A 547 -25.44 -52.93 19.27
N ILE A 548 -26.57 -52.29 19.59
CA ILE A 548 -27.01 -52.10 20.98
C ILE A 548 -27.23 -53.46 21.66
N LEU A 549 -27.97 -54.37 21.03
CA LEU A 549 -28.27 -55.70 21.59
C LEU A 549 -27.01 -56.56 21.73
N LYS A 550 -26.07 -56.46 20.79
CA LYS A 550 -24.85 -57.28 20.79
C LYS A 550 -23.79 -56.77 21.76
N ASN A 551 -23.54 -55.46 21.79
CA ASN A 551 -22.38 -54.88 22.47
C ASN A 551 -22.76 -54.09 23.73
N PHE A 552 -24.01 -53.63 23.85
CA PHE A 552 -24.44 -52.70 24.88
C PHE A 552 -25.71 -53.14 25.65
N CYS A 553 -26.08 -54.42 25.60
CA CYS A 553 -27.31 -54.96 26.23
C CYS A 553 -27.44 -54.68 27.74
N ASN A 554 -26.31 -54.55 28.45
CA ASN A 554 -26.28 -54.26 29.89
C ASN A 554 -26.07 -52.78 30.22
N HIS A 555 -26.09 -51.88 29.23
CA HIS A 555 -25.88 -50.45 29.42
C HIS A 555 -27.21 -49.70 29.49
N LYS A 556 -27.33 -48.70 30.37
CA LYS A 556 -28.40 -47.71 30.24
C LYS A 556 -28.04 -46.75 29.11
N ILE A 557 -28.93 -46.63 28.12
CA ILE A 557 -28.73 -45.81 26.93
C ILE A 557 -29.26 -44.41 27.20
N ILE A 558 -28.46 -43.41 26.85
CA ILE A 558 -28.77 -42.00 27.02
C ILE A 558 -28.50 -41.31 25.68
N TYR A 559 -29.53 -40.71 25.09
CA TYR A 559 -29.41 -39.92 23.87
C TYR A 559 -29.28 -38.45 24.21
N THR A 560 -28.39 -37.74 23.55
CA THR A 560 -28.16 -36.31 23.80
C THR A 560 -28.15 -35.53 22.50
N ASP A 561 -28.79 -34.35 22.51
CA ASP A 561 -28.75 -33.42 21.39
C ASP A 561 -28.69 -31.96 21.85
N GLY A 562 -28.18 -31.09 20.97
CA GLY A 562 -28.07 -29.66 21.15
C GLY A 562 -28.59 -28.87 19.94
N SER A 563 -29.54 -27.98 20.18
CA SER A 563 -30.16 -27.14 19.14
C SER A 563 -29.94 -25.65 19.36
N LYS A 564 -30.00 -24.89 18.26
CA LYS A 564 -29.85 -23.43 18.26
C LYS A 564 -30.94 -22.76 17.44
N SER A 565 -31.68 -21.86 18.09
CA SER A 565 -32.63 -20.95 17.43
C SER A 565 -32.02 -19.55 17.26
N ASN A 566 -32.80 -18.63 16.68
CA ASN A 566 -32.41 -17.22 16.55
C ASN A 566 -32.39 -16.46 17.89
N VAL A 567 -32.97 -17.03 18.95
CA VAL A 567 -33.18 -16.32 20.23
C VAL A 567 -32.46 -17.02 21.39
N LYS A 568 -32.39 -18.34 21.37
CA LYS A 568 -31.81 -19.16 22.44
C LYS A 568 -31.17 -20.43 21.88
N THR A 569 -30.46 -21.13 22.73
CA THR A 569 -30.01 -22.49 22.47
C THR A 569 -30.69 -23.44 23.45
N GLY A 570 -30.91 -24.69 23.05
CA GLY A 570 -31.53 -25.71 23.88
C GLY A 570 -30.73 -27.01 23.81
N LEU A 571 -30.71 -27.77 24.89
CA LEU A 571 -30.17 -29.13 24.90
C LEU A 571 -31.18 -30.09 25.52
N ALA A 572 -31.09 -31.35 25.12
CA ALA A 572 -31.93 -32.41 25.63
C ALA A 572 -31.14 -33.68 25.93
N ILE A 573 -31.65 -34.43 26.90
CA ILE A 573 -31.14 -35.73 27.32
C ILE A 573 -32.35 -36.66 27.42
N ILE A 574 -32.34 -37.72 26.64
CA ILE A 574 -33.44 -38.69 26.54
C ILE A 574 -32.96 -40.04 27.03
N THR A 575 -33.77 -40.65 27.89
CA THR A 575 -33.67 -42.06 28.26
C THR A 575 -35.01 -42.74 27.93
N ASP A 576 -35.12 -44.05 28.14
CA ASP A 576 -36.38 -44.77 27.93
C ASP A 576 -37.50 -44.30 28.87
N GLU A 577 -37.14 -43.78 30.05
CA GLU A 577 -38.07 -43.39 31.13
C GLU A 577 -38.30 -41.88 31.18
N GLU A 578 -37.25 -41.08 30.94
CA GLU A 578 -37.20 -39.67 31.29
C GLU A 578 -36.70 -38.79 30.13
N THR A 579 -37.23 -37.57 30.05
CA THR A 579 -36.79 -36.51 29.13
C THR A 579 -36.37 -35.28 29.92
N PHE A 580 -35.11 -34.89 29.83
CA PHE A 580 -34.58 -33.69 30.44
C PHE A 580 -34.31 -32.63 29.37
N LYS A 581 -34.81 -31.41 29.60
CA LYS A 581 -34.66 -30.26 28.70
C LYS A 581 -34.04 -29.08 29.45
N PHE A 582 -33.09 -28.40 28.82
CA PHE A 582 -32.48 -27.19 29.35
C PHE A 582 -32.37 -26.12 28.28
N SER A 583 -32.68 -24.87 28.65
CA SER A 583 -32.49 -23.70 27.79
C SER A 583 -31.21 -22.98 28.18
N SER A 584 -30.50 -22.40 27.21
CA SER A 584 -29.24 -21.70 27.41
C SER A 584 -29.13 -20.46 26.51
N LEU A 585 -28.05 -19.70 26.68
CA LEU A 585 -27.85 -18.41 26.03
C LEU A 585 -27.57 -18.56 24.52
N GLU A 586 -28.18 -17.70 23.70
CA GLU A 586 -27.95 -17.59 22.24
C GLU A 586 -26.47 -17.51 21.83
N ILE A 587 -25.63 -16.98 22.74
CA ILE A 587 -24.21 -16.75 22.49
C ILE A 587 -23.43 -18.06 22.30
N ASN A 588 -23.94 -19.18 22.84
CA ASN A 588 -23.28 -20.48 22.78
C ASN A 588 -23.31 -21.03 21.35
N SER A 589 -22.22 -21.68 20.94
CA SER A 589 -22.15 -22.40 19.66
C SER A 589 -22.91 -23.74 19.74
N ILE A 590 -23.26 -24.31 18.58
CA ILE A 590 -23.89 -25.64 18.51
C ILE A 590 -22.99 -26.68 19.20
N PHE A 591 -21.70 -26.70 18.86
CA PHE A 591 -20.69 -27.53 19.52
C PHE A 591 -20.73 -27.42 21.06
N THR A 592 -20.82 -26.20 21.59
CA THR A 592 -20.85 -25.96 23.04
C THR A 592 -22.08 -26.59 23.67
N ILE A 593 -23.23 -26.49 23.01
CA ILE A 593 -24.50 -26.98 23.52
C ILE A 593 -24.58 -28.51 23.44
N GLU A 594 -24.11 -29.11 22.36
CA GLU A 594 -23.96 -30.56 22.23
C GLU A 594 -23.01 -31.12 23.30
N ALA A 595 -21.85 -30.48 23.52
CA ALA A 595 -20.93 -30.87 24.59
C ALA A 595 -21.54 -30.68 25.99
N LEU A 596 -22.31 -29.61 26.21
CA LEU A 596 -23.05 -29.42 27.47
C LEU A 596 -24.14 -30.47 27.67
N ALA A 597 -24.78 -30.96 26.60
CA ALA A 597 -25.75 -32.04 26.67
C ALA A 597 -25.10 -33.32 27.20
N ILE A 598 -23.91 -33.66 26.68
CA ILE A 598 -23.11 -34.79 27.15
C ILE A 598 -22.66 -34.58 28.60
N LEU A 599 -22.17 -33.38 28.95
CA LEU A 599 -21.76 -33.06 30.32
C LEU A 599 -22.93 -33.23 31.31
N LYS A 600 -24.12 -32.73 30.94
CA LYS A 600 -25.32 -32.88 31.75
C LYS A 600 -25.81 -34.32 31.84
N ALA A 601 -25.67 -35.11 30.77
CA ALA A 601 -25.95 -36.54 30.83
C ALA A 601 -25.08 -37.24 31.89
N ILE A 602 -23.78 -36.92 31.93
CA ILE A 602 -22.86 -37.46 32.94
C ILE A 602 -23.27 -37.03 34.36
N GLU A 603 -23.59 -35.74 34.57
CA GLU A 603 -24.07 -35.25 35.87
C GLU A 603 -25.34 -35.98 36.33
N LEU A 604 -26.27 -36.27 35.42
CA LEU A 604 -27.46 -37.08 35.74
C LEU A 604 -27.10 -38.53 36.07
N THR A 605 -26.10 -39.12 35.42
CA THR A 605 -25.63 -40.46 35.78
C THR A 605 -25.08 -40.52 37.21
N GLU A 606 -24.34 -39.49 37.64
CA GLU A 606 -23.80 -39.39 39.00
C GLU A 606 -24.94 -39.27 40.05
N GLN A 607 -26.01 -38.57 39.71
CA GLN A 607 -27.07 -38.18 40.65
C GLN A 607 -28.21 -39.22 40.74
N ASN A 608 -28.75 -39.66 39.60
CA ASN A 608 -30.05 -40.34 39.55
C ASN A 608 -29.92 -41.87 39.48
N TRP A 609 -28.88 -42.38 38.81
CA TRP A 609 -28.79 -43.82 38.48
C TRP A 609 -27.66 -44.52 39.24
N LYS A 610 -27.62 -44.38 40.57
CA LYS A 610 -26.54 -44.90 41.43
C LYS A 610 -26.30 -46.42 41.30
N ASN A 611 -27.35 -47.19 41.06
CA ASN A 611 -27.30 -48.65 40.99
C ASN A 611 -26.82 -49.22 39.64
N ILE A 612 -26.67 -48.39 38.61
CA ILE A 612 -26.30 -48.83 37.26
C ILE A 612 -24.77 -48.74 37.09
N LYS A 613 -24.18 -49.80 36.56
CA LYS A 613 -22.71 -49.93 36.40
C LYS A 613 -22.19 -49.40 35.08
N SER A 614 -22.97 -49.47 34.00
CA SER A 614 -22.51 -49.18 32.65
C SER A 614 -23.49 -48.28 31.91
N PHE A 615 -22.98 -47.23 31.25
CA PHE A 615 -23.78 -46.24 30.51
C PHE A 615 -23.28 -46.09 29.09
N LEU A 616 -24.21 -45.93 28.15
CA LEU A 616 -23.93 -45.58 26.76
C LEU A 616 -24.53 -44.21 26.47
N ILE A 617 -23.68 -43.20 26.25
CA ILE A 617 -24.11 -41.87 25.82
C ILE A 617 -23.99 -41.81 24.30
N ALA A 618 -25.13 -41.81 23.62
CA ALA A 618 -25.24 -41.71 22.17
C ALA A 618 -25.51 -40.25 21.76
N SER A 619 -24.65 -39.70 20.89
CA SER A 619 -24.79 -38.34 20.37
C SER A 619 -24.49 -38.31 18.89
N ASP A 620 -25.22 -37.50 18.14
CA ASP A 620 -24.94 -37.26 16.73
C ASP A 620 -23.87 -36.18 16.46
N SER A 621 -23.40 -35.52 17.52
CA SER A 621 -22.28 -34.58 17.46
C SER A 621 -20.94 -35.30 17.35
N LEU A 622 -20.53 -35.64 16.12
CA LEU A 622 -19.20 -36.20 15.86
C LEU A 622 -18.10 -35.28 16.40
N SER A 623 -18.30 -33.97 16.29
CA SER A 623 -17.35 -32.97 16.76
C SER A 623 -17.14 -33.02 18.28
N SER A 624 -18.19 -33.26 19.06
CA SER A 624 -18.10 -33.43 20.52
C SER A 624 -17.41 -34.73 20.89
N ILE A 625 -17.77 -35.85 20.24
CA ILE A 625 -17.15 -37.18 20.49
C ILE A 625 -15.65 -37.17 20.18
N LEU A 626 -15.25 -36.62 19.02
CA LEU A 626 -13.84 -36.47 18.66
C LEU A 626 -13.09 -35.52 19.61
N ALA A 627 -13.75 -34.47 20.11
CA ALA A 627 -13.14 -33.59 21.10
C ALA A 627 -12.91 -34.30 22.43
N ILE A 628 -13.83 -35.17 22.88
CA ILE A 628 -13.68 -36.01 24.08
C ILE A 628 -12.51 -36.99 23.92
N GLN A 629 -12.31 -37.55 22.74
CA GLN A 629 -11.19 -38.44 22.44
C GLN A 629 -9.83 -37.72 22.51
N ASN A 630 -9.79 -36.41 22.26
CA ASN A 630 -8.56 -35.63 22.22
C ASN A 630 -8.00 -35.37 23.63
N GLN A 631 -6.89 -36.01 23.97
CA GLN A 631 -6.18 -35.82 25.23
C GLN A 631 -5.53 -34.44 25.30
N GLY A 632 -5.61 -33.77 26.46
CA GLY A 632 -4.99 -32.46 26.66
C GLY A 632 -5.74 -31.29 26.01
N THR A 633 -7.06 -31.42 25.85
CA THR A 633 -7.90 -30.35 25.31
C THR A 633 -7.84 -29.08 26.16
N ALA A 634 -7.83 -27.91 25.49
CA ALA A 634 -7.96 -26.61 26.13
C ALA A 634 -9.43 -26.16 26.27
N ASN A 635 -10.41 -27.02 25.94
CA ASN A 635 -11.83 -26.74 26.12
C ASN A 635 -12.29 -27.20 27.51
N GLU A 636 -12.79 -26.26 28.31
CA GLU A 636 -13.17 -26.47 29.71
C GLU A 636 -14.34 -27.44 29.87
N ILE A 637 -15.29 -27.46 28.92
CA ILE A 637 -16.45 -28.37 28.95
C ILE A 637 -15.99 -29.80 28.68
N ILE A 638 -15.20 -29.98 27.63
CA ILE A 638 -14.67 -31.29 27.24
C ILE A 638 -13.77 -31.84 28.34
N LYS A 639 -12.92 -31.00 28.93
CA LYS A 639 -12.12 -31.38 30.09
C LYS A 639 -12.99 -31.89 31.25
N ASN A 640 -14.05 -31.17 31.61
CA ASN A 640 -14.98 -31.60 32.66
C ASN A 640 -15.66 -32.94 32.32
N ILE A 641 -16.02 -33.16 31.06
CA ILE A 641 -16.55 -34.45 30.59
C ILE A 641 -15.53 -35.56 30.83
N GLN A 642 -14.28 -35.37 30.39
CA GLN A 642 -13.20 -36.34 30.55
C GLN A 642 -12.98 -36.68 32.03
N GLU A 643 -12.85 -35.66 32.89
CA GLU A 643 -12.57 -35.83 34.33
C GLU A 643 -13.72 -36.54 35.04
N ARG A 644 -14.96 -36.11 34.81
CA ARG A 644 -16.13 -36.73 35.44
C ARG A 644 -16.35 -38.17 34.98
N ALA A 645 -16.25 -38.42 33.67
CA ALA A 645 -16.35 -39.76 33.11
C ALA A 645 -15.29 -40.71 33.69
N SER A 646 -14.06 -40.23 33.89
CA SER A 646 -12.98 -41.03 34.50
C SER A 646 -13.19 -41.24 36.00
N SER A 647 -13.73 -40.24 36.69
CA SER A 647 -14.00 -40.31 38.14
C SER A 647 -15.18 -41.21 38.51
N LEU A 648 -16.01 -41.61 37.54
CA LEU A 648 -17.13 -42.52 37.75
C LEU A 648 -16.70 -43.96 38.04
N ALA A 649 -15.42 -44.31 37.87
CA ALA A 649 -14.91 -45.64 38.18
C ALA A 649 -15.31 -46.10 39.60
N PRO A 650 -15.78 -47.35 39.79
CA PRO A 650 -15.73 -48.48 38.84
C PRO A 650 -16.87 -48.52 37.80
N ARG A 651 -17.75 -47.52 37.76
CA ARG A 651 -18.79 -47.44 36.72
C ARG A 651 -18.19 -46.97 35.41
N SER A 652 -18.69 -47.47 34.29
CA SER A 652 -18.18 -47.16 32.95
C SER A 652 -19.15 -46.29 32.16
N VAL A 653 -18.58 -45.33 31.41
CA VAL A 653 -19.30 -44.50 30.45
C VAL A 653 -18.66 -44.69 29.09
N THR A 654 -19.45 -45.13 28.11
CA THR A 654 -19.04 -45.22 26.71
C THR A 654 -19.75 -44.11 25.92
N PHE A 655 -18.99 -43.36 25.13
CA PHE A 655 -19.51 -42.32 24.23
C PHE A 655 -19.58 -42.89 22.83
N MET A 656 -20.76 -42.86 22.20
CA MET A 656 -20.95 -43.39 20.86
C MET A 656 -21.47 -42.31 19.93
N TRP A 657 -20.83 -42.16 18.76
CA TRP A 657 -21.38 -41.35 17.69
C TRP A 657 -22.48 -42.10 16.95
N ILE A 658 -23.60 -41.43 16.67
CA ILE A 658 -24.71 -41.96 15.85
C ILE A 658 -25.05 -40.96 14.73
N PRO A 659 -25.59 -41.40 13.58
CA PRO A 659 -25.92 -40.47 12.50
C PRO A 659 -27.20 -39.67 12.77
N ALA A 660 -27.14 -38.35 12.53
CA ALA A 660 -28.29 -37.46 12.62
C ALA A 660 -29.36 -37.74 11.55
N HIS A 661 -30.63 -37.55 11.91
CA HIS A 661 -31.80 -37.65 11.00
C HIS A 661 -31.92 -38.98 10.24
N LYS A 662 -31.58 -40.09 10.91
CA LYS A 662 -31.65 -41.45 10.36
C LYS A 662 -32.73 -42.30 11.02
N ASN A 663 -33.76 -41.69 11.63
CA ASN A 663 -34.89 -42.38 12.26
C ASN A 663 -34.49 -43.30 13.43
N ILE A 664 -33.40 -42.97 14.13
CA ILE A 664 -33.07 -43.64 15.40
C ILE A 664 -33.97 -43.04 16.48
N PRO A 665 -34.94 -43.79 17.05
CA PRO A 665 -36.03 -43.20 17.83
C PRO A 665 -35.57 -42.33 19.02
N GLY A 666 -34.52 -42.74 19.72
CA GLY A 666 -33.95 -41.97 20.83
C GLY A 666 -33.28 -40.67 20.39
N ASN A 667 -32.60 -40.67 19.23
CA ASN A 667 -31.96 -39.48 18.68
C ASN A 667 -33.00 -38.47 18.16
N GLU A 668 -34.01 -38.95 17.43
CA GLU A 668 -35.07 -38.06 16.92
C GLU A 668 -35.85 -37.41 18.07
N LYS A 669 -36.10 -38.15 19.16
CA LYS A 669 -36.68 -37.57 20.39
C LYS A 669 -35.77 -36.51 21.01
N ALA A 670 -34.46 -36.74 21.04
CA ALA A 670 -33.51 -35.77 21.57
C ALA A 670 -33.47 -34.49 20.71
N ASP A 671 -33.44 -34.62 19.39
CA ASP A 671 -33.48 -33.50 18.44
C ASP A 671 -34.75 -32.65 18.59
N VAL A 672 -35.92 -33.30 18.66
CA VAL A 672 -37.19 -32.60 18.89
C VAL A 672 -37.18 -31.87 20.23
N ALA A 673 -36.76 -32.55 21.31
CA ALA A 673 -36.72 -31.97 22.65
C ALA A 673 -35.72 -30.80 22.76
N ALA A 674 -34.57 -30.88 22.08
CA ALA A 674 -33.59 -29.80 22.04
C ALA A 674 -34.10 -28.59 21.25
N LYS A 675 -34.80 -28.82 20.12
CA LYS A 675 -35.47 -27.77 19.34
C LYS A 675 -36.59 -27.08 20.12
N GLU A 676 -37.40 -27.84 20.87
CA GLU A 676 -38.38 -27.29 21.80
C GLU A 676 -37.70 -26.42 22.86
N ALA A 677 -36.61 -26.91 23.46
CA ALA A 677 -35.86 -26.17 24.47
C ALA A 677 -35.21 -24.87 23.94
N ALA A 678 -34.89 -24.82 22.65
CA ALA A 678 -34.34 -23.65 21.99
C ALA A 678 -35.41 -22.63 21.53
N SER A 679 -36.67 -23.05 21.39
CA SER A 679 -37.76 -22.23 20.80
C SER A 679 -38.79 -21.75 21.81
N THR A 680 -39.06 -22.51 22.88
CA THR A 680 -40.11 -22.19 23.86
C THR A 680 -39.57 -21.44 25.08
N ASN A 681 -40.39 -20.52 25.62
CA ASN A 681 -40.04 -19.66 26.76
C ASN A 681 -40.65 -20.10 28.10
N ILE A 682 -41.41 -21.20 28.14
CA ILE A 682 -42.23 -21.55 29.30
C ILE A 682 -41.63 -22.78 30.00
N ASN A 683 -41.37 -22.64 31.32
CA ASN A 683 -41.02 -23.70 32.28
C ASN A 683 -39.81 -24.61 31.97
N ILE A 684 -38.88 -24.21 31.11
CA ILE A 684 -37.63 -24.97 30.89
C ILE A 684 -36.52 -24.45 31.81
N PRO A 685 -35.85 -25.32 32.61
CA PRO A 685 -34.70 -24.94 33.42
C PRO A 685 -33.62 -24.24 32.60
N LYS A 686 -33.10 -23.12 33.13
CA LYS A 686 -32.09 -22.31 32.45
C LYS A 686 -30.68 -22.71 32.87
N LEU A 687 -29.88 -23.15 31.91
CA LEU A 687 -28.45 -23.39 32.07
C LEU A 687 -27.66 -22.17 31.59
N ASP A 688 -27.44 -21.23 32.50
CA ASP A 688 -26.58 -20.06 32.28
C ASP A 688 -25.10 -20.45 32.37
N LEU A 689 -24.62 -21.24 31.41
CA LEU A 689 -23.22 -21.64 31.31
C LEU A 689 -22.71 -21.39 29.90
N SER A 690 -21.60 -20.67 29.79
CA SER A 690 -20.97 -20.36 28.51
C SER A 690 -19.47 -20.59 28.56
N SER A 691 -18.93 -21.05 27.44
CA SER A 691 -17.48 -21.12 27.27
C SER A 691 -16.89 -19.71 27.16
N PHE A 692 -15.65 -19.54 27.63
CA PHE A 692 -14.90 -18.30 27.39
C PHE A 692 -14.81 -18.00 25.88
N LYS A 693 -14.61 -19.03 25.05
CA LYS A 693 -14.47 -18.91 23.59
C LYS A 693 -15.73 -18.35 22.94
N ASP A 694 -16.92 -18.83 23.31
CA ASP A 694 -18.19 -18.34 22.77
C ASP A 694 -18.45 -16.90 23.17
N THR A 695 -18.20 -16.58 24.45
CA THR A 695 -18.39 -15.22 24.95
C THR A 695 -17.42 -14.24 24.27
N ALA A 696 -16.15 -14.63 24.11
CA ALA A 696 -15.16 -13.83 23.38
C ALA A 696 -15.50 -13.69 21.88
N ARG A 697 -16.08 -14.73 21.26
CA ARG A 697 -16.60 -14.68 19.89
C ARG A 697 -17.79 -13.73 19.80
N ASN A 698 -18.72 -13.77 20.75
CA ASN A 698 -19.87 -12.87 20.80
C ASN A 698 -19.42 -11.40 20.94
N SER A 699 -18.41 -11.13 21.75
CA SER A 699 -17.79 -9.79 21.83
C SER A 699 -17.28 -9.29 20.47
N LEU A 700 -16.69 -10.17 19.65
CA LEU A 700 -16.29 -9.82 18.28
C LEU A 700 -17.51 -9.54 17.38
N ILE A 701 -18.58 -10.32 17.50
CA ILE A 701 -19.84 -10.09 16.75
C ILE A 701 -20.42 -8.72 17.14
N ASN A 702 -20.49 -8.41 18.43
CA ASN A 702 -20.98 -7.12 18.91
C ASN A 702 -20.12 -5.95 18.44
N SER A 703 -18.79 -6.11 18.39
CA SER A 703 -17.91 -5.09 17.81
C SER A 703 -18.24 -4.78 16.34
N LYS A 704 -18.62 -5.81 15.57
CA LYS A 704 -19.07 -5.65 14.17
C LYS A 704 -20.45 -5.01 14.10
N LYS A 705 -21.39 -5.37 14.98
CA LYS A 705 -22.72 -4.74 15.08
C LYS A 705 -22.60 -3.24 15.38
N ILE A 706 -21.74 -2.85 16.32
CA ILE A 706 -21.49 -1.43 16.62
C ILE A 706 -20.85 -0.73 15.41
N HIS A 707 -19.85 -1.35 14.78
CA HIS A 707 -19.24 -0.78 13.57
C HIS A 707 -20.25 -0.64 12.42
N GLN A 708 -21.19 -1.59 12.27
CA GLN A 708 -22.27 -1.53 11.30
C GLN A 708 -23.18 -0.34 11.58
N ARG A 709 -23.60 -0.11 12.84
CA ARG A 709 -24.40 1.07 13.20
C ARG A 709 -23.70 2.39 12.86
N LEU A 710 -22.39 2.49 13.11
CA LEU A 710 -21.61 3.67 12.70
C LEU A 710 -21.54 3.81 11.18
N TRP A 711 -21.50 2.70 10.46
CA TRP A 711 -21.50 2.69 9.01
C TRP A 711 -22.86 3.09 8.43
N ASP A 712 -23.96 2.66 9.05
CA ASP A 712 -25.33 3.02 8.65
C ASP A 712 -25.62 4.52 8.82
N GLN A 713 -24.88 5.21 9.70
CA GLN A 713 -24.96 6.66 9.90
C GLN A 713 -24.32 7.46 8.74
N GLU A 714 -23.54 6.83 7.87
CA GLU A 714 -22.80 7.47 6.77
C GLU A 714 -23.68 7.68 5.52
N LEU A 715 -24.78 8.45 5.67
CA LEU A 715 -25.81 8.63 4.64
C LEU A 715 -25.30 9.20 3.31
N ASN A 716 -24.29 10.06 3.35
CA ASN A 716 -23.71 10.73 2.18
C ASN A 716 -22.47 10.04 1.61
N ASN A 717 -22.08 8.88 2.16
CA ASN A 717 -20.86 8.19 1.77
C ASN A 717 -21.07 7.40 0.47
N LYS A 718 -20.21 7.64 -0.53
CA LYS A 718 -20.28 7.00 -1.85
C LYS A 718 -20.19 5.47 -1.76
N LEU A 719 -19.34 4.97 -0.86
CA LEU A 719 -19.17 3.53 -0.66
C LEU A 719 -20.38 2.91 0.04
N HIS A 720 -21.09 3.63 0.91
CA HIS A 720 -22.25 3.09 1.63
C HIS A 720 -23.37 2.68 0.67
N LYS A 721 -23.59 3.46 -0.40
CA LYS A 721 -24.54 3.11 -1.48
C LYS A 721 -24.20 1.80 -2.20
N ILE A 722 -22.91 1.47 -2.29
CA ILE A 722 -22.40 0.26 -2.97
C ILE A 722 -22.34 -0.92 -1.99
N LYS A 723 -21.92 -0.66 -0.75
CA LYS A 723 -21.63 -1.66 0.28
C LYS A 723 -22.28 -1.20 1.60
N PRO A 724 -23.60 -1.37 1.74
CA PRO A 724 -24.30 -1.00 2.98
C PRO A 724 -23.93 -1.91 4.14
N PHE A 725 -23.59 -3.18 3.89
CA PHE A 725 -23.24 -4.15 4.94
C PHE A 725 -21.73 -4.43 5.01
N LEU A 726 -21.21 -4.48 6.24
CA LEU A 726 -19.82 -4.85 6.54
C LEU A 726 -19.57 -6.32 6.23
N SER A 727 -18.98 -6.59 5.07
CA SER A 727 -18.53 -7.92 4.66
C SER A 727 -17.03 -7.94 4.33
N PRO A 728 -16.34 -9.10 4.50
CA PRO A 728 -15.05 -9.30 3.87
C PRO A 728 -15.22 -9.15 2.35
N ASN A 729 -14.40 -8.33 1.71
CA ASN A 729 -14.45 -8.15 0.27
C ASN A 729 -13.22 -8.82 -0.36
N PRO A 730 -13.26 -10.13 -0.67
CA PRO A 730 -12.19 -10.74 -1.41
C PRO A 730 -12.21 -10.16 -2.83
N ASN A 731 -11.17 -9.41 -3.19
CA ASN A 731 -10.90 -9.18 -4.61
C ASN A 731 -10.83 -10.55 -5.32
N PRO A 732 -11.17 -10.65 -6.61
CA PRO A 732 -11.11 -11.90 -7.34
C PRO A 732 -9.77 -12.63 -7.10
N PRO A 733 -9.75 -13.95 -6.84
CA PRO A 733 -8.52 -14.67 -6.44
C PRO A 733 -7.35 -14.49 -7.41
N SER A 734 -7.63 -14.28 -8.70
CA SER A 734 -6.65 -14.06 -9.78
C SER A 734 -6.26 -12.59 -10.00
N SER A 735 -6.81 -11.65 -9.23
CA SER A 735 -6.58 -10.22 -9.45
C SER A 735 -5.16 -9.78 -9.09
N THR A 736 -4.52 -9.05 -10.00
CA THR A 736 -3.23 -8.41 -9.78
C THR A 736 -3.35 -7.25 -8.79
N ARG A 737 -2.24 -6.84 -8.16
CA ARG A 737 -2.23 -5.71 -7.24
C ARG A 737 -2.79 -4.43 -7.86
N ARG A 738 -2.44 -4.11 -9.11
CA ARG A 738 -2.97 -2.93 -9.81
C ARG A 738 -4.49 -2.95 -9.89
N GLN A 739 -5.07 -4.11 -10.24
CA GLN A 739 -6.51 -4.30 -10.32
C GLN A 739 -7.20 -4.08 -8.97
N GLN A 740 -6.64 -4.64 -7.89
CA GLN A 740 -7.17 -4.46 -6.54
C GLN A 740 -7.19 -3.00 -6.11
N VAL A 741 -6.11 -2.26 -6.38
CA VAL A 741 -6.01 -0.82 -6.06
C VAL A 741 -7.05 -0.01 -6.83
N ILE A 742 -7.19 -0.29 -8.12
CA ILE A 742 -8.18 0.36 -8.99
C ILE A 742 -9.60 0.09 -8.45
N TRP A 743 -9.92 -1.18 -8.19
CA TRP A 743 -11.23 -1.61 -7.69
C TRP A 743 -11.61 -0.96 -6.36
N THR A 744 -10.70 -0.96 -5.38
CA THR A 744 -10.90 -0.28 -4.10
C THR A 744 -11.13 1.22 -4.28
N ARG A 745 -10.37 1.88 -5.16
CA ARG A 745 -10.54 3.33 -5.41
C ARG A 745 -11.86 3.66 -6.10
N MET A 746 -12.29 2.83 -7.04
CA MET A 746 -13.59 2.98 -7.72
C MET A 746 -14.74 2.83 -6.73
N LYS A 747 -14.71 1.79 -5.89
CA LYS A 747 -15.70 1.55 -4.83
C LYS A 747 -15.80 2.70 -3.83
N ILE A 748 -14.65 3.21 -3.36
CA ILE A 748 -14.61 4.40 -2.49
C ILE A 748 -15.10 5.65 -3.25
N GLY A 749 -15.04 5.63 -4.58
CA GLY A 749 -15.33 6.77 -5.44
C GLY A 749 -14.20 7.79 -5.48
N HIS A 750 -13.00 7.45 -4.97
CA HIS A 750 -11.82 8.30 -4.92
C HIS A 750 -10.78 7.81 -5.94
N THR A 751 -10.91 8.26 -7.18
CA THR A 751 -9.93 8.02 -8.26
C THR A 751 -9.14 9.29 -8.54
N ASN A 752 -8.07 9.18 -9.33
CA ASN A 752 -7.24 10.33 -9.68
C ASN A 752 -8.09 11.38 -10.41
N ILE A 753 -8.82 10.93 -11.43
CA ILE A 753 -9.72 11.76 -12.25
C ILE A 753 -10.82 12.43 -11.42
N SER A 754 -11.43 11.71 -10.47
CA SER A 754 -12.54 12.26 -9.70
C SER A 754 -12.11 13.14 -8.51
N HIS A 755 -10.87 13.05 -8.02
CA HIS A 755 -10.44 13.70 -6.77
C HIS A 755 -9.13 14.51 -6.85
N VAL A 756 -8.42 14.54 -7.97
CA VAL A 756 -7.18 15.34 -8.07
C VAL A 756 -7.40 16.83 -7.90
N HIS A 757 -8.54 17.36 -8.32
CA HIS A 757 -8.89 18.77 -8.14
C HIS A 757 -8.80 19.20 -6.66
N LEU A 758 -9.17 18.32 -5.71
CA LEU A 758 -9.02 18.59 -4.27
C LEU A 758 -7.55 18.71 -3.84
N MET A 759 -6.66 17.91 -4.45
CA MET A 759 -5.22 17.97 -4.17
C MET A 759 -4.57 19.21 -4.78
N ARG A 760 -5.11 19.70 -5.90
CA ARG A 760 -4.67 20.92 -6.58
C ARG A 760 -5.35 22.19 -6.08
N ARG A 761 -6.37 22.05 -5.22
CA ARG A 761 -7.25 23.14 -4.75
C ARG A 761 -7.98 23.85 -5.89
N GLU A 762 -8.37 23.08 -6.90
CA GLU A 762 -9.13 23.53 -8.07
C GLU A 762 -10.62 23.19 -7.90
N SER A 763 -11.48 23.84 -8.69
CA SER A 763 -12.89 23.45 -8.81
C SER A 763 -13.00 22.07 -9.45
N ARG A 764 -14.08 21.34 -9.12
CA ARG A 764 -14.30 20.01 -9.68
C ARG A 764 -14.53 20.14 -11.20
N PRO A 765 -13.71 19.49 -12.05
CA PRO A 765 -13.87 19.61 -13.49
C PRO A 765 -15.13 18.89 -13.97
N ASN A 766 -15.71 19.41 -15.05
CA ASN A 766 -16.76 18.70 -15.79
C ASN A 766 -16.18 17.49 -16.51
N CYS A 767 -17.05 16.54 -16.84
CA CYS A 767 -16.69 15.36 -17.58
C CYS A 767 -16.10 15.73 -18.94
N GLU A 768 -14.86 15.30 -19.22
CA GLU A 768 -14.18 15.58 -20.50
C GLU A 768 -14.91 14.99 -21.71
N PHE A 769 -15.79 13.99 -21.51
CA PHE A 769 -16.53 13.34 -22.59
C PHE A 769 -17.82 14.07 -22.96
N CYS A 770 -18.68 14.39 -22.00
CA CYS A 770 -20.00 14.98 -22.26
C CYS A 770 -20.13 16.45 -21.82
N ASN A 771 -19.16 16.97 -21.06
CA ASN A 771 -19.08 18.33 -20.53
C ASN A 771 -20.30 18.83 -19.73
N SER A 772 -21.30 17.99 -19.49
CA SER A 772 -22.60 18.36 -18.94
C SER A 772 -22.75 18.15 -17.42
N ALA A 773 -21.84 17.41 -16.79
CA ALA A 773 -21.87 17.15 -15.35
C ALA A 773 -20.46 17.07 -14.75
N PRO A 774 -20.30 17.35 -13.44
CA PRO A 774 -19.03 17.19 -12.73
C PRO A 774 -18.53 15.74 -12.76
N ILE A 775 -17.24 15.54 -13.03
CA ILE A 775 -16.69 14.20 -13.24
C ILE A 775 -16.77 13.32 -11.98
N SER A 776 -17.32 12.11 -12.10
CA SER A 776 -17.52 11.17 -10.99
C SER A 776 -17.44 9.72 -11.49
N THR A 777 -17.13 8.77 -10.59
CA THR A 777 -17.16 7.34 -10.95
C THR A 777 -18.55 6.88 -11.36
N ALA A 778 -19.60 7.32 -10.66
CA ALA A 778 -20.99 7.02 -11.02
C ALA A 778 -21.35 7.60 -12.40
N HIS A 779 -20.93 8.84 -12.67
CA HIS A 779 -21.18 9.53 -13.92
C HIS A 779 -20.54 8.79 -15.11
N LEU A 780 -19.26 8.41 -14.97
CA LEU A 780 -18.54 7.69 -16.02
C LEU A 780 -19.14 6.28 -16.27
N LEU A 781 -19.55 5.58 -15.21
CA LEU A 781 -20.03 4.20 -15.30
C LEU A 781 -21.51 4.05 -15.63
N LEU A 782 -22.36 5.05 -15.37
CA LEU A 782 -23.81 4.93 -15.50
C LEU A 782 -24.46 6.03 -16.36
N GLU A 783 -24.01 7.27 -16.26
CA GLU A 783 -24.80 8.44 -16.73
C GLU A 783 -24.28 9.08 -18.01
N CYS A 784 -22.96 9.06 -18.26
CA CYS A 784 -22.32 9.87 -19.30
C CYS A 784 -22.85 9.52 -20.71
N SER A 785 -23.61 10.42 -21.34
CA SER A 785 -24.23 10.19 -22.66
C SER A 785 -23.25 9.71 -23.73
N ASN A 786 -22.02 10.23 -23.70
CA ASN A 786 -20.99 9.97 -24.71
C ASN A 786 -20.20 8.67 -24.45
N LEU A 787 -20.49 7.96 -23.36
CA LEU A 787 -19.97 6.63 -23.04
C LEU A 787 -21.06 5.54 -23.15
N SER A 788 -22.21 5.86 -23.74
CA SER A 788 -23.37 4.96 -23.86
C SER A 788 -23.06 3.68 -24.63
N GLU A 789 -22.30 3.78 -25.73
CA GLU A 789 -21.88 2.63 -26.54
C GLU A 789 -20.97 1.66 -25.76
N GLN A 790 -20.02 2.18 -24.98
CA GLN A 790 -19.12 1.38 -24.13
C GLN A 790 -19.89 0.73 -22.97
N ARG A 791 -21.03 1.31 -22.56
CA ARG A 791 -21.92 0.75 -21.53
C ARG A 791 -22.89 -0.31 -22.04
N LYS A 792 -23.03 -0.52 -23.35
CA LYS A 792 -23.86 -1.62 -23.90
C LYS A 792 -23.42 -3.01 -23.40
N ILE A 793 -22.19 -3.14 -22.90
CA ILE A 793 -21.63 -4.34 -22.27
C ILE A 793 -22.24 -4.59 -20.86
N PHE A 794 -22.84 -3.58 -20.24
CA PHE A 794 -23.46 -3.62 -18.91
C PHE A 794 -24.93 -3.19 -18.97
N PRO A 795 -25.84 -4.01 -19.54
CA PRO A 795 -27.25 -3.66 -19.59
C PRO A 795 -27.86 -3.66 -18.17
N HIS A 796 -28.45 -2.55 -17.77
CA HIS A 796 -29.30 -2.40 -16.57
C HIS A 796 -28.67 -2.69 -15.19
N LEU A 797 -27.35 -2.54 -15.03
CA LEU A 797 -26.67 -2.77 -13.75
C LEU A 797 -26.53 -1.49 -12.91
N THR A 798 -26.78 -1.60 -11.60
CA THR A 798 -26.47 -0.51 -10.65
C THR A 798 -24.97 -0.42 -10.39
N LEU A 799 -24.50 0.70 -9.82
CA LEU A 799 -23.09 0.86 -9.44
C LEU A 799 -22.61 -0.25 -8.49
N ARG A 800 -23.53 -0.77 -7.67
CA ARG A 800 -23.28 -1.90 -6.78
C ARG A 800 -23.05 -3.18 -7.58
N ASP A 801 -23.89 -3.46 -8.55
CA ASP A 801 -23.79 -4.68 -9.36
C ASP A 801 -22.49 -4.68 -10.20
N ILE A 802 -22.06 -3.50 -10.67
CA ILE A 802 -20.81 -3.32 -11.40
C ILE A 802 -19.57 -3.50 -10.50
N LEU A 803 -19.63 -3.05 -9.24
CA LEU A 803 -18.46 -2.94 -8.35
C LEU A 803 -18.44 -3.94 -7.18
N THR A 804 -19.39 -4.87 -7.14
CA THR A 804 -19.43 -5.99 -6.17
C THR A 804 -19.46 -7.30 -6.95
N ASN A 805 -18.78 -8.32 -6.42
CA ASN A 805 -18.54 -9.61 -7.10
C ASN A 805 -19.81 -10.45 -7.37
N ASP A 806 -21.01 -9.90 -7.17
CA ASP A 806 -22.28 -10.60 -7.40
C ASP A 806 -22.65 -10.67 -8.89
N CYS A 807 -21.89 -10.02 -9.78
CA CYS A 807 -22.09 -10.14 -11.22
C CYS A 807 -21.18 -11.20 -11.86
N THR A 808 -21.71 -12.43 -11.95
CA THR A 808 -21.44 -13.38 -13.05
C THR A 808 -21.62 -12.73 -14.45
N PHE A 809 -22.29 -11.57 -14.52
CA PHE A 809 -22.46 -10.76 -15.71
C PHE A 809 -21.18 -10.13 -16.28
N PHE A 810 -20.15 -9.88 -15.46
CA PHE A 810 -18.87 -9.40 -16.01
C PHE A 810 -18.09 -10.52 -16.71
N SER A 811 -18.30 -11.78 -16.33
CA SER A 811 -17.82 -12.93 -17.10
C SER A 811 -18.70 -13.25 -18.31
N ALA A 812 -20.02 -13.04 -18.24
CA ALA A 812 -20.98 -13.43 -19.29
C ALA A 812 -21.19 -12.37 -20.39
N GLY A 813 -21.17 -11.07 -20.07
CA GLY A 813 -21.19 -9.99 -21.07
C GLY A 813 -19.89 -9.90 -21.89
N ILE A 814 -18.85 -10.59 -21.42
CA ILE A 814 -17.60 -10.76 -22.15
C ILE A 814 -17.74 -11.91 -23.16
N SER A 815 -18.36 -13.05 -22.86
CA SER A 815 -18.51 -14.14 -23.84
C SER A 815 -19.22 -13.75 -25.16
N ASP A 816 -20.21 -12.86 -25.13
CA ASP A 816 -20.98 -12.45 -26.32
C ASP A 816 -20.21 -11.56 -27.32
N ILE A 817 -19.07 -11.00 -26.91
CA ILE A 817 -18.24 -10.15 -27.79
C ILE A 817 -17.37 -11.02 -28.74
N SER A 818 -17.23 -12.32 -28.48
CA SER A 818 -16.49 -13.23 -29.37
C SER A 818 -17.24 -13.61 -30.64
N SER A 819 -18.58 -13.51 -30.69
CA SER A 819 -19.37 -13.95 -31.85
C SER A 819 -19.55 -12.87 -32.92
N LYS A 820 -19.43 -11.57 -32.57
CA LYS A 820 -19.68 -10.44 -33.49
C LYS A 820 -18.43 -9.83 -34.16
N LYS A 821 -17.21 -10.31 -33.89
CA LYS A 821 -15.98 -9.77 -34.50
C LYS A 821 -15.50 -10.49 -35.76
N GLN A 822 -16.28 -11.42 -36.32
CA GLN A 822 -15.98 -12.08 -37.59
C GLN A 822 -16.76 -11.56 -38.81
N SER A 823 -17.66 -10.60 -38.64
CA SER A 823 -18.38 -9.96 -39.75
C SER A 823 -18.52 -8.47 -39.47
N ASP A 824 -17.65 -7.64 -40.04
CA ASP A 824 -17.94 -6.25 -40.44
C ASP A 824 -16.63 -5.56 -40.88
N THR A 825 -16.14 -6.00 -42.04
CA THR A 825 -15.24 -5.22 -42.89
C THR A 825 -16.07 -4.35 -43.83
N SER A 826 -16.84 -3.39 -43.32
CA SER A 826 -17.35 -2.26 -44.12
C SER A 826 -18.22 -1.34 -43.28
N CYS A 827 -17.70 -0.17 -42.89
CA CYS A 827 -18.55 1.01 -42.74
C CYS A 827 -17.71 2.26 -42.96
N GLY A 828 -18.08 3.01 -44.00
CA GLY A 828 -17.46 4.25 -44.40
C GLY A 828 -17.89 5.42 -43.53
N CYS A 829 -16.93 6.27 -43.18
CA CYS A 829 -17.20 7.66 -42.85
C CYS A 829 -16.19 8.52 -43.62
N LYS A 830 -16.67 9.01 -44.78
CA LYS A 830 -16.17 10.23 -45.41
C LYS A 830 -16.62 11.39 -44.53
N ASN A 831 -15.68 12.13 -43.96
CA ASN A 831 -15.69 13.59 -43.79
C ASN A 831 -14.53 13.99 -42.88
N GLY A 832 -13.65 14.85 -43.41
CA GLY A 832 -12.42 15.27 -42.75
C GLY A 832 -12.66 16.05 -41.47
N ARG A 833 -12.11 15.54 -40.37
CA ARG A 833 -11.59 16.32 -39.22
C ARG A 833 -10.33 15.61 -38.68
N PRO A 834 -9.31 16.36 -38.20
CA PRO A 834 -7.97 15.82 -38.01
C PRO A 834 -7.86 14.86 -36.81
N LYS A 835 -6.93 13.89 -36.93
CA LYS A 835 -6.44 12.99 -35.88
C LYS A 835 -5.75 13.77 -34.74
N GLN A 836 -6.52 14.50 -33.92
CA GLN A 836 -5.99 15.15 -32.71
C GLN A 836 -6.57 14.61 -31.39
N TYR A 837 -7.62 13.77 -31.41
CA TYR A 837 -8.29 13.32 -30.17
C TYR A 837 -7.89 11.94 -29.63
N CYS A 838 -6.92 11.22 -30.23
CA CYS A 838 -6.48 9.91 -29.71
C CYS A 838 -5.31 9.97 -28.71
N ASN A 839 -4.75 11.14 -28.41
CA ASN A 839 -3.57 11.24 -27.53
C ASN A 839 -3.87 11.67 -26.08
N HIS A 840 -5.14 11.88 -25.71
CA HIS A 840 -5.55 12.21 -24.34
C HIS A 840 -6.66 11.27 -23.83
N PHE A 841 -6.43 9.96 -23.93
CA PHE A 841 -7.17 9.02 -23.09
C PHE A 841 -6.42 8.90 -21.75
N PRO A 842 -7.01 9.29 -20.60
CA PRO A 842 -6.36 9.13 -19.30
C PRO A 842 -6.01 7.66 -19.10
N SER A 843 -4.78 7.34 -18.68
CA SER A 843 -4.30 5.97 -18.51
C SER A 843 -5.21 5.10 -17.62
N GLU A 844 -5.96 5.72 -16.71
CA GLU A 844 -6.91 5.04 -15.82
C GLU A 844 -8.24 4.69 -16.51
N LEU A 845 -8.67 5.44 -17.53
CA LEU A 845 -9.83 5.12 -18.39
C LEU A 845 -9.46 4.12 -19.48
N LEU A 846 -8.22 4.19 -19.98
CA LEU A 846 -7.64 3.13 -20.82
C LEU A 846 -7.47 1.84 -20.00
N ASP A 847 -7.07 1.91 -18.74
CA ASP A 847 -7.07 0.76 -17.83
C ASP A 847 -8.49 0.26 -17.53
N LEU A 848 -9.49 1.14 -17.44
CA LEU A 848 -10.91 0.77 -17.31
C LEU A 848 -11.36 -0.04 -18.53
N TYR A 849 -11.01 0.44 -19.73
CA TYR A 849 -11.29 -0.21 -21.02
C TYR A 849 -10.47 -1.49 -21.24
N ILE A 850 -9.23 -1.54 -20.73
CA ILE A 850 -8.36 -2.72 -20.74
C ILE A 850 -8.89 -3.76 -19.74
N LEU A 851 -9.43 -3.36 -18.59
CA LEU A 851 -10.00 -4.26 -17.60
C LEU A 851 -11.34 -4.85 -18.02
N THR A 852 -12.15 -4.11 -18.78
CA THR A 852 -13.35 -4.67 -19.43
C THR A 852 -13.03 -5.53 -20.65
N SER A 853 -11.84 -5.42 -21.25
CA SER A 853 -11.43 -6.21 -22.43
C SER A 853 -10.46 -7.37 -22.16
N GLN A 854 -9.84 -7.46 -20.98
CA GLN A 854 -8.81 -8.47 -20.66
C GLN A 854 -9.32 -9.80 -20.08
N HIS A 855 -10.63 -10.05 -20.05
CA HIS A 855 -11.13 -11.40 -19.77
C HIS A 855 -11.17 -12.32 -21.01
N PHE A 856 -10.71 -11.85 -22.18
CA PHE A 856 -10.39 -12.70 -23.32
C PHE A 856 -8.88 -12.88 -23.51
N ASP A 857 -8.33 -13.91 -22.87
CA ASP A 857 -7.48 -14.88 -23.58
C ASP A 857 -7.31 -16.14 -22.72
N GLY A 858 -8.41 -16.87 -22.55
CA GLY A 858 -8.44 -18.16 -21.87
C GLY A 858 -7.62 -19.26 -22.56
N ASN A 859 -7.01 -19.00 -23.71
CA ASN A 859 -6.16 -19.97 -24.42
C ASN A 859 -4.81 -19.42 -24.91
N LYS A 860 -4.35 -18.29 -24.37
CA LYS A 860 -2.96 -17.83 -24.52
C LYS A 860 -2.40 -17.30 -23.20
N GLN A 861 -2.56 -18.05 -22.12
CA GLN A 861 -1.66 -17.87 -20.98
C GLN A 861 -0.26 -18.33 -21.41
N ASN A 862 0.63 -17.36 -21.64
CA ASN A 862 2.05 -17.62 -21.78
C ASN A 862 2.51 -18.49 -20.60
N THR A 863 3.09 -19.64 -20.89
CA THR A 863 3.70 -20.59 -19.93
C THR A 863 4.65 -19.89 -18.95
N ARG A 864 5.21 -18.73 -19.36
CA ARG A 864 6.03 -17.82 -18.57
C ARG A 864 5.28 -17.21 -17.36
N GLU A 865 3.99 -16.87 -17.46
CA GLU A 865 3.24 -16.25 -16.36
C GLU A 865 2.82 -17.27 -15.29
N ARG A 866 2.51 -18.52 -15.66
CA ARG A 866 2.28 -19.61 -14.69
C ARG A 866 3.54 -19.96 -13.90
N ILE A 867 4.70 -20.00 -14.55
CA ILE A 867 6.00 -20.25 -13.90
C ILE A 867 6.38 -19.07 -12.98
N ILE A 868 6.08 -17.83 -13.37
CA ILE A 868 6.27 -16.64 -12.54
C ILE A 868 5.31 -16.62 -11.35
N LEU A 869 4.05 -17.06 -11.49
CA LEU A 869 3.11 -17.18 -10.38
C LEU A 869 3.52 -18.27 -9.37
N ILE A 870 3.98 -19.42 -9.85
CA ILE A 870 4.49 -20.51 -9.00
C ILE A 870 5.78 -20.05 -8.31
N GLY A 871 6.72 -19.45 -9.04
CA GLY A 871 7.96 -18.89 -8.47
C GLY A 871 7.71 -17.77 -7.43
N ARG A 872 6.71 -16.91 -7.63
CA ARG A 872 6.33 -15.83 -6.69
C ARG A 872 5.60 -16.35 -5.45
N SER A 873 4.86 -17.45 -5.58
CA SER A 873 4.20 -18.13 -4.46
C SER A 873 5.22 -18.87 -3.59
N VAL A 874 6.21 -19.53 -4.22
CA VAL A 874 7.34 -20.19 -3.54
C VAL A 874 8.26 -19.16 -2.87
N MET A 875 8.50 -18.00 -3.49
CA MET A 875 9.29 -16.91 -2.89
C MET A 875 8.58 -16.26 -1.70
N SER A 876 7.25 -16.16 -1.73
CA SER A 876 6.44 -15.67 -0.61
C SER A 876 6.40 -16.65 0.55
N LEU A 877 6.37 -17.97 0.26
CA LEU A 877 6.48 -19.03 1.26
C LEU A 877 7.88 -19.08 1.89
N ALA A 878 8.94 -18.89 1.10
CA ALA A 878 10.32 -18.85 1.58
C ALA A 878 10.61 -17.62 2.47
N LEU A 879 10.09 -16.44 2.12
CA LEU A 879 10.20 -15.23 2.96
C LEU A 879 9.38 -15.34 4.26
N PHE A 880 8.23 -16.01 4.20
CA PHE A 880 7.43 -16.34 5.39
C PHE A 880 8.14 -17.32 6.31
N LEU A 881 8.79 -18.36 5.76
CA LEU A 881 9.60 -19.32 6.52
C LEU A 881 10.89 -18.69 7.07
N HIS A 882 11.50 -17.73 6.36
CA HIS A 882 12.66 -16.99 6.87
C HIS A 882 12.27 -16.02 8.00
N ALA A 883 11.12 -15.35 7.90
CA ALA A 883 10.58 -14.51 8.98
C ALA A 883 10.17 -15.33 10.22
N LEU A 884 9.73 -16.58 10.04
CA LEU A 884 9.48 -17.53 11.14
C LEU A 884 10.76 -18.09 11.78
N ARG A 885 11.91 -17.97 11.10
CA ARG A 885 13.22 -18.43 11.61
C ARG A 885 13.98 -17.35 12.40
N ILE A 886 13.48 -16.11 12.36
CA ILE A 886 14.00 -14.93 13.06
C ILE A 886 13.18 -14.65 14.35
N ILE A 887 12.03 -15.32 14.52
CA ILE A 887 11.30 -15.45 15.79
C ILE A 887 11.80 -16.72 16.45
#